data_AF-A0A8H6PIB0-F1
#
_entry.id   AF-A0A8H6PIB0-F1
#
_cell.length_a   1.000
_cell.length_b   1.000
_cell.length_c   1.000
_cell.angle_alpha   90.00
_cell.angle_beta   90.00
_cell.angle_gamma   90.00
#
_symmetry.space_group_name_H-M   'P 1'
#
loop_
_entity.id
_entity.type
_entity.pdbx_description
1 polymer ?
#
loop_
_entity_poly.entity_id
_entity_poly.type
_entity_poly.pdbx_seq_one_letter_code
_entity_poly.pdbx_strand_id
1 'polypeptide(L)'
;MHNLQANPHIVAAWFHIRYNAFKETVLYPKFTIVDEWNRYEWQGRGSTHNHGIYWVEGAPESEELDLSEPLRRHFAAYWGVHVSAVNPQPGSAPQGDRPAIQLAFKDQRNTFQHLSNIVNRVQAHICNHYCMRKNKETGVIRCRFHFPQEIRDEPVLAKPEGSGYYRLLPIRNDPNLNAYNRIVSMSWLANTDVNPCTGTKTILDYIAKYMTKGEKATESYRDVMKRLLPRVNHQNPLRSAMNNLLNQLIGGRDWSAQEVCHLLLDLPLQHGSRQVVDFDCRPGDEHRTRYFFAEEREPAGDNQRSIRRGLSLLEKYKRRPGASETLTLLEFLRCYDFNRCKRRPRAPDRVINYFPIYKYSEQLEEYARMKLMLHHPFREVNMLKELDSIHFETFHDAYNHCSAVHPDHGPDAYGDHESDEEDELDELLESDDEDVPISWELLARQAPRNDDATHLEDPNRLGERDLDCLYDWNQHVGRYPRIDGNYWDQMKSMSSLMLAAHSSAHADGLEVKQRQLYDLIISNYRQSLAGDRPDQLLINFDGKAGTGKSHVIMLISRTLEDMATEAGVTKSPIYRAAPTVEWPHITSNSMQSDFQGVRFLIIDEKSMIGFRTIFWIDQRCRDIFPEKRTEPFGGLNIVLAGDFYQLPPVKMKPLYSGDAQTMDEVSGRNAYRAFAVTIELDVVKRQEGVDETAVRFKQALDRLREDKIEREDWELLTSRVQSVVPNEVPLFRDAIRIYPFKGQVETYNHDRLRDSRQPVIRIQAVNTGRGAAKASTDEAGGLSQQIELSIGCRVMLNSNLWTEAGLVNGAFSTVHDIIWAAGSDVRKEPPNAILVHFDHYSGEPFQILDGKPVVPILPAQREFQHGSVACRRLQFPLTIAYAITVHESQGMTVSQAVLDISKRDFTPGIRYVAVSRVKTLQGILFEESFDLQSLLPNIDAFGYIPLPPSLPPFSFESNLPICSSPLKPSSLRNHDSRDDAFRSSPRAVIKDGYKGHEGPSSPAASRLCRSNFDSSQSFNEQRIKAQQANSSPFHACTAFGQSSSPVVQTGDAMPTPQMESDLIGTVPFSSSV
;
A
#
# COMPACT_ATOMS: atom_id res chain seq x y z
N MET A 1 4.21 -1.18 -16.81
CA MET A 1 4.94 -1.50 -15.56
C MET A 1 4.16 -2.40 -14.60
N HIS A 2 2.85 -2.19 -14.36
CA HIS A 2 2.06 -2.94 -13.36
C HIS A 2 2.24 -4.47 -13.40
N ASN A 3 2.13 -5.12 -14.58
CA ASN A 3 2.37 -6.56 -14.73
C ASN A 3 3.75 -7.03 -14.23
N LEU A 4 4.77 -6.17 -14.27
CA LEU A 4 6.11 -6.49 -13.75
C LEU A 4 6.18 -6.51 -12.22
N GLN A 5 5.27 -5.79 -11.56
CA GLN A 5 5.15 -5.68 -10.10
C GLN A 5 4.15 -6.69 -9.53
N ALA A 6 3.05 -6.94 -10.23
CA ALA A 6 2.01 -7.91 -9.84
C ALA A 6 2.41 -9.37 -10.14
N ASN A 7 3.15 -9.61 -11.23
CA ASN A 7 3.58 -10.96 -11.64
C ASN A 7 5.12 -11.11 -11.72
N PRO A 8 5.86 -10.81 -10.62
CA PRO A 8 7.34 -10.78 -10.63
C PRO A 8 7.99 -12.12 -11.03
N HIS A 9 7.33 -13.25 -10.73
CA HIS A 9 7.75 -14.59 -11.14
C HIS A 9 7.70 -14.81 -12.66
N ILE A 10 6.68 -14.27 -13.35
CA ILE A 10 6.58 -14.31 -14.81
C ILE A 10 7.73 -13.51 -15.43
N VAL A 11 8.09 -12.35 -14.84
CA VAL A 11 9.24 -11.54 -15.29
C VAL A 11 10.56 -12.29 -15.14
N ALA A 12 10.83 -12.87 -13.97
CA ALA A 12 12.07 -13.60 -13.73
C ALA A 12 12.22 -14.79 -14.70
N ALA A 13 11.17 -15.60 -14.86
CA ALA A 13 11.16 -16.70 -15.81
C ALA A 13 11.37 -16.25 -17.27
N TRP A 14 10.59 -15.27 -17.75
CA TRP A 14 10.69 -14.81 -19.14
C TRP A 14 11.98 -14.06 -19.45
N PHE A 15 12.53 -13.29 -18.50
CA PHE A 15 13.84 -12.65 -18.69
C PHE A 15 14.94 -13.70 -18.79
N HIS A 16 14.93 -14.73 -17.94
CA HIS A 16 15.88 -15.84 -18.00
C HIS A 16 15.78 -16.61 -19.32
N ILE A 17 14.56 -16.99 -19.74
CA ILE A 17 14.31 -17.68 -21.02
C ILE A 17 14.78 -16.84 -22.21
N ARG A 18 14.38 -15.55 -22.26
CA ARG A 18 14.75 -14.64 -23.35
C ARG A 18 16.26 -14.38 -23.40
N TYR A 19 16.91 -14.26 -22.24
CA TYR A 19 18.35 -14.06 -22.15
C TYR A 19 19.13 -15.29 -22.64
N ASN A 20 18.77 -16.49 -22.17
CA ASN A 20 19.41 -17.74 -22.63
C ASN A 20 19.25 -17.92 -24.16
N ALA A 21 18.04 -17.70 -24.69
CA ALA A 21 17.78 -17.77 -26.12
C ALA A 21 18.62 -16.72 -26.91
N PHE A 22 18.69 -15.48 -26.45
CA PHE A 22 19.54 -14.44 -27.04
C PHE A 22 21.04 -14.81 -26.99
N LYS A 23 21.49 -15.38 -25.88
CA LYS A 23 22.87 -15.84 -25.69
C LYS A 23 23.25 -16.94 -26.71
N GLU A 24 22.42 -17.98 -26.80
CA GLU A 24 22.65 -19.14 -27.67
C GLU A 24 22.49 -18.81 -29.16
N THR A 25 21.54 -17.93 -29.53
CA THR A 25 21.24 -17.64 -30.95
C THR A 25 21.95 -16.40 -31.50
N VAL A 26 22.44 -15.49 -30.66
CA VAL A 26 23.06 -14.22 -31.09
C VAL A 26 24.48 -14.06 -30.57
N LEU A 27 24.72 -14.17 -29.26
CA LEU A 27 26.05 -13.92 -28.70
C LEU A 27 27.06 -15.00 -29.12
N TYR A 28 26.73 -16.28 -28.90
CA TYR A 28 27.62 -17.40 -29.21
C TYR A 28 28.00 -17.42 -30.71
N PRO A 29 27.08 -17.30 -31.69
CA PRO A 29 27.44 -17.29 -33.10
C PRO A 29 28.14 -15.99 -33.58
N LYS A 30 27.93 -14.85 -32.90
CA LYS A 30 28.57 -13.58 -33.31
C LYS A 30 30.01 -13.43 -32.84
N PHE A 31 30.35 -14.04 -31.69
CA PHE A 31 31.61 -13.81 -30.99
C PHE A 31 32.41 -15.09 -30.69
N THR A 32 32.00 -16.26 -31.19
CA THR A 32 32.72 -17.54 -31.01
C THR A 32 33.17 -17.73 -29.55
N ILE A 33 32.19 -17.71 -28.64
CA ILE A 33 32.44 -17.61 -27.20
C ILE A 33 32.91 -18.96 -26.67
N VAL A 34 34.14 -18.99 -26.14
CA VAL A 34 34.78 -20.18 -25.57
C VAL A 34 34.65 -20.28 -24.05
N ASP A 35 34.42 -19.16 -23.37
CA ASP A 35 34.29 -19.08 -21.93
C ASP A 35 33.41 -17.88 -21.53
N GLU A 36 32.69 -17.96 -20.42
CA GLU A 36 31.84 -16.89 -19.94
C GLU A 36 31.60 -16.88 -18.42
N TRP A 37 31.29 -15.69 -17.91
CA TRP A 37 30.68 -15.47 -16.60
C TRP A 37 29.52 -14.47 -16.74
N ASN A 38 28.40 -14.73 -16.08
CA ASN A 38 27.18 -13.93 -16.16
C ASN A 38 26.55 -13.78 -14.77
N ARG A 39 26.10 -12.56 -14.42
CA ARG A 39 25.32 -12.29 -13.20
C ARG A 39 24.05 -11.51 -13.52
N TYR A 40 22.91 -11.97 -12.98
CA TYR A 40 21.68 -11.20 -12.96
C TYR A 40 21.74 -10.13 -11.86
N GLU A 41 21.38 -8.89 -12.20
CA GLU A 41 21.22 -7.79 -11.24
C GLU A 41 19.79 -7.27 -11.27
N TRP A 42 19.12 -7.35 -10.12
CA TRP A 42 17.75 -6.91 -9.93
C TRP A 42 17.69 -5.54 -9.24
N GLN A 43 18.23 -4.51 -9.90
CA GLN A 43 18.24 -3.14 -9.37
C GLN A 43 16.81 -2.69 -8.99
N GLY A 44 16.67 -2.03 -7.83
CA GLY A 44 15.42 -1.42 -7.33
C GLY A 44 14.83 -0.29 -8.19
N ARG A 45 15.25 -0.18 -9.46
CA ARG A 45 14.74 0.70 -10.51
C ARG A 45 13.64 0.05 -11.35
N GLY A 46 13.31 -1.22 -11.08
CA GLY A 46 12.25 -1.97 -11.78
C GLY A 46 12.66 -2.54 -13.15
N SER A 47 13.96 -2.68 -13.41
CA SER A 47 14.52 -3.16 -14.68
C SER A 47 15.64 -4.18 -14.43
N THR A 48 15.44 -5.42 -14.88
CA THR A 48 16.46 -6.49 -14.82
C THR A 48 17.66 -6.16 -15.70
N HIS A 49 18.86 -6.40 -15.18
CA HIS A 49 20.09 -6.39 -15.95
C HIS A 49 20.73 -7.79 -15.92
N ASN A 50 21.49 -8.14 -16.95
CA ASN A 50 22.48 -9.21 -16.87
C ASN A 50 23.85 -8.61 -17.22
N HIS A 51 24.85 -8.86 -16.38
CA HIS A 51 26.22 -8.43 -16.57
C HIS A 51 27.05 -9.65 -16.94
N GLY A 52 27.47 -9.72 -18.21
CA GLY A 52 28.29 -10.78 -18.77
C GLY A 52 29.74 -10.35 -19.01
N ILE A 53 30.64 -11.33 -18.95
CA ILE A 53 32.03 -11.26 -19.41
C ILE A 53 32.23 -12.52 -20.28
N TYR A 54 32.77 -12.35 -21.49
CA TYR A 54 32.88 -13.44 -22.48
C TYR A 54 34.27 -13.45 -23.11
N TRP A 55 34.85 -14.64 -23.25
CA TRP A 55 36.11 -14.86 -23.94
C TRP A 55 35.84 -15.25 -25.40
N VAL A 56 36.46 -14.50 -26.31
CA VAL A 56 36.21 -14.52 -27.76
C VAL A 56 37.37 -15.21 -28.47
N GLU A 57 37.11 -16.30 -29.18
CA GLU A 57 38.16 -17.02 -29.92
C GLU A 57 38.75 -16.13 -31.03
N GLY A 58 40.08 -16.03 -31.08
CA GLY A 58 40.79 -15.22 -32.07
C GLY A 58 40.66 -13.69 -31.89
N ALA A 59 40.28 -13.21 -30.70
CA ALA A 59 40.42 -11.80 -30.34
C ALA A 59 41.88 -11.45 -29.99
N PRO A 60 42.32 -10.20 -30.24
CA PRO A 60 43.65 -9.74 -29.84
C PRO A 60 43.77 -9.66 -28.31
N GLU A 61 44.92 -10.09 -27.79
CA GLU A 61 45.20 -10.12 -26.35
C GLU A 61 45.26 -8.71 -25.74
N SER A 62 44.94 -8.61 -24.45
CA SER A 62 44.72 -7.32 -23.77
C SER A 62 45.80 -6.93 -22.76
N GLU A 63 46.71 -7.85 -22.44
CA GLU A 63 47.68 -7.70 -21.34
C GLU A 63 48.91 -6.87 -21.75
N GLU A 64 49.30 -6.90 -23.03
CA GLU A 64 50.43 -6.13 -23.57
C GLU A 64 50.07 -4.71 -24.08
N LEU A 65 48.83 -4.25 -23.88
CA LEU A 65 48.34 -3.01 -24.52
C LEU A 65 49.07 -1.73 -24.06
N ASP A 66 49.69 -1.69 -22.89
CA ASP A 66 50.55 -0.57 -22.48
C ASP A 66 51.91 -0.58 -23.21
N LEU A 67 52.42 -1.75 -23.61
CA LEU A 67 53.78 -1.94 -24.13
C LEU A 67 54.00 -1.37 -25.54
N SER A 68 52.97 -1.35 -26.40
CA SER A 68 53.16 -1.13 -27.85
C SER A 68 52.01 -0.38 -28.51
N GLU A 69 52.31 0.73 -29.21
CA GLU A 69 51.30 1.47 -29.96
C GLU A 69 50.76 0.70 -31.18
N PRO A 70 51.57 -0.05 -31.97
CA PRO A 70 51.06 -0.99 -32.97
C PRO A 70 50.02 -1.99 -32.42
N LEU A 71 50.21 -2.54 -31.22
CA LEU A 71 49.22 -3.43 -30.59
C LEU A 71 47.93 -2.66 -30.28
N ARG A 72 48.03 -1.45 -29.73
CA ARG A 72 46.85 -0.59 -29.48
C ARG A 72 46.08 -0.26 -30.76
N ARG A 73 46.77 0.05 -31.86
CA ARG A 73 46.12 0.31 -33.16
C ARG A 73 45.45 -0.96 -33.72
N HIS A 74 46.10 -2.12 -33.62
CA HIS A 74 45.52 -3.40 -34.04
C HIS A 74 44.27 -3.77 -33.23
N PHE A 75 44.34 -3.67 -31.90
CA PHE A 75 43.22 -3.92 -31.00
C PHE A 75 42.04 -2.97 -31.25
N ALA A 76 42.32 -1.67 -31.43
CA ALA A 76 41.29 -0.67 -31.75
C ALA A 76 40.63 -0.91 -33.11
N ALA A 77 41.41 -1.31 -34.13
CA ALA A 77 40.88 -1.65 -35.45
C ALA A 77 39.98 -2.92 -35.40
N TYR A 78 40.42 -3.98 -34.70
CA TYR A 78 39.62 -5.20 -34.52
C TYR A 78 38.29 -4.90 -33.82
N TRP A 79 38.33 -4.27 -32.64
CA TRP A 79 37.12 -4.04 -31.85
C TRP A 79 36.25 -2.91 -32.39
N GLY A 80 36.79 -1.96 -33.15
CA GLY A 80 36.03 -0.91 -33.85
C GLY A 80 35.07 -1.44 -34.93
N VAL A 81 35.30 -2.65 -35.45
CA VAL A 81 34.33 -3.35 -36.32
C VAL A 81 33.13 -3.86 -35.50
N HIS A 82 33.34 -4.20 -34.22
CA HIS A 82 32.33 -4.80 -33.34
C HIS A 82 31.59 -3.76 -32.48
N VAL A 83 32.21 -2.62 -32.14
CA VAL A 83 31.64 -1.57 -31.28
C VAL A 83 31.69 -0.22 -32.00
N SER A 84 30.53 0.42 -32.16
CA SER A 84 30.38 1.71 -32.85
C SER A 84 29.47 2.66 -32.08
N ALA A 85 29.67 3.97 -32.23
CA ALA A 85 28.73 5.02 -31.82
C ALA A 85 28.23 5.80 -33.05
N VAL A 86 28.04 5.10 -34.17
CA VAL A 86 27.59 5.65 -35.46
C VAL A 86 26.10 5.46 -35.63
N ASN A 87 25.38 6.54 -35.87
CA ASN A 87 24.01 6.57 -36.37
C ASN A 87 24.04 6.48 -37.90
N PRO A 88 23.54 5.41 -38.54
CA PRO A 88 23.70 5.24 -39.99
C PRO A 88 22.72 6.08 -40.83
N GLN A 89 21.68 6.67 -40.22
CA GLN A 89 20.77 7.63 -40.90
C GLN A 89 20.46 8.83 -39.99
N PRO A 90 21.45 9.72 -39.77
CA PRO A 90 21.28 10.92 -38.94
C PRO A 90 20.25 11.87 -39.57
N GLY A 91 19.29 12.31 -38.75
CA GLY A 91 18.12 13.08 -39.19
C GLY A 91 16.78 12.33 -39.02
N SER A 92 16.81 11.01 -38.79
CA SER A 92 15.63 10.23 -38.40
C SER A 92 15.12 10.66 -37.02
N ALA A 93 14.04 11.44 -36.97
CA ALA A 93 13.51 11.98 -35.71
C ALA A 93 13.10 10.86 -34.71
N PRO A 94 13.37 11.02 -33.40
CA PRO A 94 13.07 9.99 -32.41
C PRO A 94 11.55 9.79 -32.25
N GLN A 95 11.07 8.59 -32.58
CA GLN A 95 9.67 8.20 -32.37
C GLN A 95 9.41 7.87 -30.90
N GLY A 96 9.00 8.89 -30.16
CA GLY A 96 8.44 8.78 -28.81
C GLY A 96 9.44 8.52 -27.69
N ASP A 97 8.98 8.73 -26.46
CA ASP A 97 9.71 8.41 -25.24
C ASP A 97 9.83 6.89 -25.02
N ARG A 98 10.68 6.51 -24.06
CA ARG A 98 11.24 5.15 -23.98
C ARG A 98 10.37 4.19 -23.16
N PRO A 99 9.70 3.25 -23.84
CA PRO A 99 9.91 1.84 -23.50
C PRO A 99 10.64 1.09 -24.62
N ALA A 100 11.12 -0.12 -24.28
CA ALA A 100 11.77 -1.05 -25.20
C ALA A 100 10.88 -1.37 -26.42
N ILE A 101 11.51 -1.68 -27.55
CA ILE A 101 10.82 -1.68 -28.85
C ILE A 101 10.02 -2.98 -29.04
N GLN A 102 8.74 -2.93 -28.69
CA GLN A 102 7.75 -3.96 -29.03
C GLN A 102 7.25 -3.79 -30.47
N LEU A 103 8.16 -3.92 -31.44
CA LEU A 103 7.74 -4.11 -32.84
C LEU A 103 7.30 -5.57 -33.03
N ALA A 104 6.12 -5.77 -33.58
CA ALA A 104 5.66 -7.10 -33.97
C ALA A 104 6.65 -7.71 -34.98
N PHE A 105 6.84 -9.03 -34.95
CA PHE A 105 7.87 -9.73 -35.72
C PHE A 105 7.88 -9.37 -37.22
N LYS A 106 6.69 -9.22 -37.82
CA LYS A 106 6.48 -8.77 -39.22
C LYS A 106 7.04 -7.37 -39.57
N ASP A 107 7.24 -6.51 -38.57
CA ASP A 107 7.66 -5.12 -38.72
C ASP A 107 9.16 -4.93 -38.36
N GLN A 108 9.82 -5.98 -37.87
CA GLN A 108 11.26 -6.01 -37.65
C GLN A 108 11.97 -6.24 -38.98
N ARG A 109 12.98 -5.41 -39.30
CA ARG A 109 13.68 -5.47 -40.60
C ARG A 109 15.17 -5.20 -40.46
N ASN A 110 16.00 -6.06 -41.02
CA ASN A 110 17.47 -5.91 -41.02
C ASN A 110 17.93 -4.79 -41.96
N THR A 111 17.76 -3.53 -41.55
CA THR A 111 18.00 -2.33 -42.37
C THR A 111 18.62 -1.20 -41.56
N PHE A 112 19.39 -0.33 -42.21
CA PHE A 112 20.00 0.83 -41.54
C PHE A 112 18.98 1.83 -40.98
N GLN A 113 17.80 1.99 -41.60
CA GLN A 113 16.70 2.79 -41.03
C GLN A 113 16.21 2.20 -39.71
N HIS A 114 15.95 0.90 -39.67
CA HIS A 114 15.49 0.21 -38.46
C HIS A 114 16.55 0.28 -37.35
N LEU A 115 17.83 0.08 -37.68
CA LEU A 115 18.93 0.27 -36.72
C LEU A 115 18.98 1.72 -36.19
N SER A 116 18.85 2.73 -37.06
CA SER A 116 18.81 4.15 -36.65
C SER A 116 17.66 4.42 -35.69
N ASN A 117 16.47 3.91 -35.99
CA ASN A 117 15.29 4.06 -35.14
C ASN A 117 15.50 3.40 -33.75
N ILE A 118 16.14 2.23 -33.70
CA ILE A 118 16.50 1.56 -32.45
C ILE A 118 17.47 2.43 -31.64
N VAL A 119 18.62 2.80 -32.23
CA VAL A 119 19.69 3.46 -31.47
C VAL A 119 19.31 4.87 -31.03
N ASN A 120 18.55 5.62 -31.83
CA ASN A 120 17.98 6.92 -31.44
C ASN A 120 17.05 6.81 -30.23
N ARG A 121 16.27 5.71 -30.14
CA ARG A 121 15.31 5.50 -29.05
C ARG A 121 15.94 4.92 -27.79
N VAL A 122 16.85 3.93 -27.90
CA VAL A 122 17.35 3.18 -26.71
C VAL A 122 18.82 3.44 -26.36
N GLN A 123 19.68 3.84 -27.30
CA GLN A 123 21.13 4.07 -27.07
C GLN A 123 21.53 5.54 -26.95
N ALA A 124 20.78 6.49 -27.51
CA ALA A 124 21.05 7.92 -27.32
C ALA A 124 21.00 8.32 -25.83
N HIS A 125 21.91 9.17 -25.37
CA HIS A 125 21.89 9.74 -24.03
C HIS A 125 21.12 11.07 -24.01
N ILE A 126 20.34 11.29 -22.95
CA ILE A 126 19.69 12.57 -22.66
C ILE A 126 20.01 12.90 -21.20
N CYS A 127 20.65 14.04 -20.95
CA CYS A 127 21.08 14.42 -19.62
C CYS A 127 19.88 14.71 -18.70
N ASN A 128 19.93 14.19 -17.46
CA ASN A 128 18.89 14.36 -16.45
C ASN A 128 19.49 14.39 -15.02
N HIS A 129 18.65 14.52 -14.00
CA HIS A 129 19.07 14.61 -12.60
C HIS A 129 19.83 13.37 -12.05
N TYR A 130 19.84 12.22 -12.74
CA TYR A 130 20.67 11.07 -12.34
C TYR A 130 22.14 11.22 -12.77
N CYS A 131 22.34 11.70 -14.01
CA CYS A 131 23.68 11.74 -14.59
C CYS A 131 24.42 13.05 -14.31
N MET A 132 23.71 14.15 -14.11
CA MET A 132 24.30 15.45 -13.78
C MET A 132 24.78 15.44 -12.32
N ARG A 133 26.09 15.19 -12.11
CA ARG A 133 26.74 15.26 -10.78
C ARG A 133 27.58 16.53 -10.67
N LYS A 134 27.57 17.13 -9.49
CA LYS A 134 28.50 18.20 -9.11
C LYS A 134 29.84 17.56 -8.74
N ASN A 135 30.93 17.92 -9.42
CA ASN A 135 32.28 17.52 -8.99
C ASN A 135 32.58 18.25 -7.66
N LYS A 136 33.07 17.52 -6.65
CA LYS A 136 33.26 18.02 -5.28
C LYS A 136 34.29 19.17 -5.20
N GLU A 137 35.36 19.10 -5.99
CA GLU A 137 36.52 19.99 -5.92
C GLU A 137 36.31 21.30 -6.69
N THR A 138 35.89 21.20 -7.95
CA THR A 138 35.69 22.33 -8.88
C THR A 138 34.30 22.96 -8.76
N GLY A 139 33.36 22.27 -8.10
CA GLY A 139 31.97 22.70 -7.96
C GLY A 139 31.13 22.69 -9.26
N VAL A 140 31.72 22.31 -10.40
CA VAL A 140 31.05 22.30 -11.71
C VAL A 140 30.11 21.09 -11.82
N ILE A 141 28.90 21.30 -12.32
CA ILE A 141 27.96 20.20 -12.63
C ILE A 141 28.27 19.68 -14.04
N ARG A 142 28.57 18.39 -14.16
CA ARG A 142 28.85 17.71 -15.45
C ARG A 142 28.13 16.35 -15.50
N CYS A 143 27.95 15.80 -16.70
CA CYS A 143 27.40 14.45 -16.86
C CYS A 143 28.45 13.40 -16.44
N ARG A 144 28.12 12.51 -15.49
CA ARG A 144 28.95 11.38 -15.02
C ARG A 144 29.28 10.32 -16.07
N PHE A 145 28.75 10.48 -17.29
CA PHE A 145 28.98 9.62 -18.45
C PHE A 145 29.69 10.38 -19.59
N HIS A 146 30.17 11.59 -19.30
CA HIS A 146 30.97 12.43 -20.19
C HIS A 146 30.27 12.79 -21.52
N PHE A 147 28.93 12.85 -21.54
CA PHE A 147 28.17 13.37 -22.66
C PHE A 147 28.02 14.91 -22.60
N PRO A 148 28.04 15.62 -23.75
CA PRO A 148 28.30 15.11 -25.11
C PRO A 148 29.76 14.67 -25.31
N GLN A 149 29.96 13.59 -26.05
CA GLN A 149 31.28 13.03 -26.38
C GLN A 149 31.75 13.50 -27.76
N GLU A 150 33.07 13.65 -27.93
CA GLU A 150 33.67 14.15 -29.17
C GLU A 150 33.54 13.17 -30.34
N ILE A 151 33.02 13.67 -31.46
CA ILE A 151 32.92 13.01 -32.78
C ILE A 151 34.31 12.56 -33.26
N ARG A 152 34.38 11.35 -33.85
CA ARG A 152 35.62 10.72 -34.35
C ARG A 152 35.31 9.79 -35.52
N ASP A 153 36.14 9.84 -36.56
CA ASP A 153 35.99 9.00 -37.77
C ASP A 153 36.74 7.65 -37.69
N GLU A 154 37.70 7.51 -36.77
CA GLU A 154 38.48 6.28 -36.53
C GLU A 154 38.37 5.77 -35.08
N PRO A 155 38.46 4.45 -34.85
CA PRO A 155 38.46 3.86 -33.51
C PRO A 155 39.86 3.93 -32.87
N VAL A 156 39.96 4.38 -31.62
CA VAL A 156 41.24 4.62 -30.93
C VAL A 156 41.22 4.08 -29.50
N LEU A 157 42.31 3.47 -29.02
CA LEU A 157 42.55 3.23 -27.59
C LEU A 157 43.21 4.46 -26.95
N ALA A 158 42.54 5.09 -25.99
CA ALA A 158 43.06 6.22 -25.22
C ALA A 158 42.76 6.03 -23.73
N LYS A 159 43.56 6.62 -22.83
CA LYS A 159 43.25 6.65 -21.38
C LYS A 159 42.39 7.89 -21.07
N PRO A 160 41.12 7.75 -20.62
CA PRO A 160 40.30 8.90 -20.24
C PRO A 160 40.88 9.67 -19.04
N GLU A 161 40.54 10.95 -18.89
CA GLU A 161 40.87 11.73 -17.68
C GLU A 161 40.42 10.99 -16.41
N GLY A 162 41.34 10.78 -15.47
CA GLY A 162 41.08 10.04 -14.22
C GLY A 162 40.97 8.52 -14.35
N SER A 163 41.44 7.90 -15.44
CA SER A 163 41.42 6.44 -15.63
C SER A 163 42.82 5.90 -15.92
N GLY A 164 43.31 4.96 -15.08
CA GLY A 164 44.66 4.37 -15.23
C GLY A 164 44.83 3.43 -16.43
N TYR A 165 43.74 2.99 -17.07
CA TYR A 165 43.71 2.03 -18.15
C TYR A 165 43.18 2.62 -19.47
N TYR A 166 43.55 2.00 -20.60
CA TYR A 166 43.02 2.40 -21.91
C TYR A 166 41.54 2.02 -22.05
N ARG A 167 40.77 2.81 -22.80
CA ARG A 167 39.41 2.49 -23.22
C ARG A 167 39.29 2.65 -24.73
N LEU A 168 38.54 1.74 -25.36
CA LEU A 168 38.16 1.90 -26.77
C LEU A 168 37.24 3.12 -26.89
N LEU A 169 37.67 4.10 -27.67
CA LEU A 169 36.84 5.19 -28.17
C LEU A 169 36.43 4.81 -29.60
N PRO A 170 35.19 4.36 -29.85
CA PRO A 170 34.76 3.93 -31.17
C PRO A 170 34.47 5.11 -32.11
N ILE A 171 34.37 4.80 -33.41
CA ILE A 171 33.86 5.74 -34.43
C ILE A 171 32.50 6.29 -33.98
N ARG A 172 32.33 7.61 -34.07
CA ARG A 172 31.21 8.38 -33.52
C ARG A 172 30.85 9.54 -34.45
N ASN A 173 29.63 9.54 -35.00
CA ASN A 173 29.08 10.70 -35.74
C ASN A 173 27.98 11.46 -34.95
N ASP A 174 27.45 10.87 -33.88
CA ASP A 174 26.47 11.49 -32.99
C ASP A 174 27.12 11.69 -31.61
N PRO A 175 27.20 12.92 -31.07
CA PRO A 175 27.88 13.19 -29.80
C PRO A 175 27.16 12.65 -28.56
N ASN A 176 25.87 12.29 -28.67
CA ASN A 176 25.05 11.81 -27.56
C ASN A 176 24.85 10.28 -27.58
N LEU A 177 25.25 9.58 -28.64
CA LEU A 177 24.96 8.15 -28.80
C LEU A 177 25.85 7.26 -27.90
N ASN A 178 25.29 6.30 -27.14
CA ASN A 178 26.13 5.34 -26.43
C ASN A 178 26.83 4.36 -27.40
N ALA A 179 27.96 3.80 -26.99
CA ALA A 179 28.67 2.79 -27.77
C ALA A 179 27.86 1.48 -27.80
N TYR A 180 27.72 0.86 -28.97
CA TYR A 180 26.87 -0.32 -29.16
C TYR A 180 27.40 -1.28 -30.22
N ASN A 181 27.02 -2.56 -30.13
CA ASN A 181 27.16 -3.54 -31.21
C ASN A 181 25.85 -3.63 -32.02
N ARG A 182 25.96 -3.55 -33.35
CA ARG A 182 24.82 -3.46 -34.28
C ARG A 182 23.86 -4.65 -34.18
N ILE A 183 24.40 -5.86 -34.17
CA ILE A 183 23.63 -7.11 -34.15
C ILE A 183 23.00 -7.32 -32.76
N VAL A 184 23.77 -7.12 -31.69
CA VAL A 184 23.30 -7.16 -30.30
C VAL A 184 22.13 -6.20 -30.07
N SER A 185 22.24 -4.93 -30.48
CA SER A 185 21.16 -3.95 -30.30
C SER A 185 19.94 -4.24 -31.17
N MET A 186 20.12 -4.77 -32.39
CA MET A 186 19.00 -5.19 -33.25
C MET A 186 18.23 -6.39 -32.70
N SER A 187 18.92 -7.39 -32.13
CA SER A 187 18.25 -8.57 -31.57
C SER A 187 17.72 -8.38 -30.14
N TRP A 188 18.33 -7.49 -29.34
CA TRP A 188 17.89 -7.23 -27.96
C TRP A 188 16.83 -6.12 -27.85
N LEU A 189 16.77 -5.18 -28.80
CA LEU A 189 15.76 -4.11 -28.89
C LEU A 189 15.65 -3.21 -27.65
N ALA A 190 16.74 -3.11 -26.88
CA ALA A 190 16.90 -2.29 -25.69
C ALA A 190 18.34 -1.75 -25.60
N ASN A 191 18.63 -0.91 -24.60
CA ASN A 191 19.98 -0.43 -24.33
C ASN A 191 20.91 -1.63 -24.01
N THR A 192 22.15 -1.58 -24.54
CA THR A 192 23.19 -2.58 -24.32
C THR A 192 24.56 -1.90 -24.22
N ASP A 193 25.21 -2.00 -23.06
CA ASP A 193 26.61 -1.59 -22.89
C ASP A 193 27.52 -2.73 -23.38
N VAL A 194 28.31 -2.49 -24.44
CA VAL A 194 29.28 -3.46 -24.97
C VAL A 194 30.61 -2.75 -25.18
N ASN A 195 31.64 -3.16 -24.43
CA ASN A 195 33.01 -2.66 -24.54
C ASN A 195 33.98 -3.84 -24.36
N PRO A 196 35.13 -3.86 -25.08
CA PRO A 196 36.19 -4.83 -24.80
C PRO A 196 36.92 -4.48 -23.50
N CYS A 197 37.34 -5.50 -22.75
CA CYS A 197 38.27 -5.35 -21.63
C CYS A 197 39.70 -5.13 -22.16
N THR A 198 40.50 -4.31 -21.47
CA THR A 198 41.79 -3.80 -21.96
C THR A 198 42.94 -4.11 -20.98
N GLY A 199 42.89 -5.29 -20.37
CA GLY A 199 43.84 -5.78 -19.37
C GLY A 199 43.15 -6.21 -18.08
N THR A 200 43.81 -7.09 -17.32
CA THR A 200 43.23 -7.82 -16.16
C THR A 200 42.70 -6.90 -15.06
N LYS A 201 43.38 -5.79 -14.74
CA LYS A 201 42.89 -4.79 -13.77
C LYS A 201 41.53 -4.22 -14.17
N THR A 202 41.22 -4.07 -15.47
CA THR A 202 39.91 -3.59 -15.94
C THR A 202 38.78 -4.61 -15.72
N ILE A 203 39.11 -5.90 -15.73
CA ILE A 203 38.18 -7.01 -15.44
C ILE A 203 37.93 -7.08 -13.93
N LEU A 204 38.99 -6.97 -13.12
CA LEU A 204 38.92 -6.91 -11.67
C LEU A 204 38.13 -5.68 -11.20
N ASP A 205 38.45 -4.48 -11.70
CA ASP A 205 37.68 -3.24 -11.45
C ASP A 205 36.19 -3.42 -11.75
N TYR A 206 35.85 -4.06 -12.88
CA TYR A 206 34.46 -4.29 -13.26
C TYR A 206 33.77 -5.27 -12.30
N ILE A 207 34.38 -6.42 -12.02
CA ILE A 207 33.85 -7.44 -11.10
C ILE A 207 33.70 -6.86 -9.70
N ALA A 208 34.77 -6.26 -9.15
CA ALA A 208 34.79 -5.64 -7.83
C ALA A 208 33.71 -4.58 -7.71
N LYS A 209 33.62 -3.63 -8.66
CA LYS A 209 32.58 -2.59 -8.70
C LYS A 209 31.16 -3.14 -8.66
N TYR A 210 30.85 -4.28 -9.30
CA TYR A 210 29.52 -4.89 -9.21
C TYR A 210 29.34 -5.82 -7.99
N MET A 211 30.43 -6.20 -7.29
CA MET A 211 30.39 -6.89 -6.00
C MET A 211 30.27 -5.93 -4.81
N THR A 212 30.88 -4.75 -4.87
CA THR A 212 30.89 -3.73 -3.80
C THR A 212 29.78 -2.68 -3.92
N LYS A 213 29.09 -2.60 -5.07
CA LYS A 213 27.93 -1.72 -5.31
C LYS A 213 26.85 -1.93 -4.25
N GLY A 214 26.81 -1.04 -3.28
CA GLY A 214 25.89 -1.11 -2.14
C GLY A 214 24.42 -1.16 -2.56
N GLU A 215 23.72 -2.20 -2.11
CA GLU A 215 22.27 -2.27 -2.13
C GLU A 215 21.72 -1.26 -1.11
N LYS A 216 20.71 -0.48 -1.49
CA LYS A 216 20.32 0.70 -0.69
C LYS A 216 19.42 0.33 0.51
N ALA A 217 19.67 1.03 1.62
CA ALA A 217 18.80 1.22 2.77
C ALA A 217 18.71 0.15 3.88
N THR A 218 19.79 -0.62 4.14
CA THR A 218 19.99 -1.18 5.49
C THR A 218 20.24 -0.04 6.50
N GLU A 219 19.63 -0.10 7.70
CA GLU A 219 20.01 0.79 8.82
C GLU A 219 21.53 0.71 9.10
N SER A 220 22.16 1.81 9.52
CA SER A 220 23.61 1.81 9.82
C SER A 220 23.95 0.75 10.89
N TYR A 221 25.06 0.01 10.71
CA TYR A 221 25.51 -1.01 11.68
C TYR A 221 25.55 -0.49 13.13
N ARG A 222 25.93 0.79 13.30
CA ARG A 222 25.98 1.50 14.58
C ARG A 222 24.59 1.70 15.20
N ASP A 223 23.58 2.00 14.41
CA ASP A 223 22.22 2.27 14.90
C ASP A 223 21.40 0.98 15.03
N VAL A 224 21.60 0.00 14.14
CA VAL A 224 21.20 -1.41 14.33
C VAL A 224 21.72 -1.93 15.67
N MET A 225 23.01 -1.76 15.95
CA MET A 225 23.62 -2.20 17.21
C MET A 225 23.00 -1.48 18.42
N LYS A 226 22.82 -0.14 18.38
CA LYS A 226 22.12 0.60 19.46
C LYS A 226 20.71 0.06 19.72
N ARG A 227 19.96 -0.29 18.67
CA ARG A 227 18.60 -0.84 18.76
C ARG A 227 18.56 -2.25 19.36
N LEU A 228 19.64 -3.02 19.15
CA LEU A 228 19.77 -4.40 19.63
C LEU A 228 20.42 -4.54 21.00
N LEU A 229 21.30 -3.63 21.42
CA LEU A 229 21.99 -3.66 22.72
C LEU A 229 21.04 -3.85 23.93
N PRO A 230 19.86 -3.20 24.01
CA PRO A 230 18.86 -3.44 25.07
C PRO A 230 18.23 -4.85 25.07
N ARG A 231 18.47 -5.67 24.04
CA ARG A 231 17.93 -7.02 23.85
C ARG A 231 19.02 -8.11 23.90
N VAL A 232 20.22 -7.77 24.35
CA VAL A 232 21.37 -8.69 24.45
C VAL A 232 21.30 -9.49 25.75
N ASN A 233 21.40 -10.82 25.66
CA ASN A 233 21.41 -11.70 26.82
C ASN A 233 22.71 -11.56 27.64
N HIS A 234 22.58 -11.09 28.89
CA HIS A 234 23.69 -10.85 29.82
C HIS A 234 24.60 -12.04 30.09
N GLN A 235 24.14 -13.30 29.88
CA GLN A 235 24.96 -14.49 30.14
C GLN A 235 25.98 -14.78 29.03
N ASN A 236 25.77 -14.29 27.82
CA ASN A 236 26.69 -14.45 26.68
C ASN A 236 26.57 -13.23 25.74
N PRO A 237 26.95 -12.02 26.22
CA PRO A 237 26.56 -10.77 25.58
C PRO A 237 27.14 -10.62 24.18
N LEU A 238 28.41 -10.98 23.95
CA LEU A 238 29.04 -10.89 22.63
C LEU A 238 28.32 -11.80 21.61
N ARG A 239 28.10 -13.08 21.95
CA ARG A 239 27.43 -14.04 21.07
C ARG A 239 25.94 -13.70 20.85
N SER A 240 25.25 -13.20 21.87
CA SER A 240 23.87 -12.74 21.74
C SER A 240 23.76 -11.46 20.90
N ALA A 241 24.70 -10.52 21.03
CA ALA A 241 24.77 -9.32 20.20
C ALA A 241 25.04 -9.68 18.74
N MET A 242 26.04 -10.53 18.46
CA MET A 242 26.36 -10.92 17.09
C MET A 242 25.25 -11.77 16.46
N ASN A 243 24.63 -12.71 17.17
CA ASN A 243 23.48 -13.46 16.63
C ASN A 243 22.30 -12.54 16.33
N ASN A 244 21.96 -11.61 17.23
CA ASN A 244 20.87 -10.65 17.00
C ASN A 244 21.20 -9.69 15.85
N LEU A 245 22.45 -9.24 15.74
CA LEU A 245 22.95 -8.40 14.65
C LEU A 245 22.84 -9.12 13.31
N LEU A 246 23.40 -10.32 13.20
CA LEU A 246 23.36 -11.13 11.98
C LEU A 246 21.92 -11.45 11.56
N ASN A 247 21.04 -11.82 12.51
CA ASN A 247 19.62 -12.04 12.21
C ASN A 247 18.93 -10.75 11.71
N GLN A 248 19.23 -9.58 12.28
CA GLN A 248 18.65 -8.31 11.82
C GLN A 248 19.25 -7.84 10.48
N LEU A 249 20.52 -8.13 10.19
CA LEU A 249 21.14 -7.84 8.89
C LEU A 249 20.59 -8.74 7.78
N ILE A 250 20.44 -10.05 8.05
CA ILE A 250 19.83 -11.00 7.11
C ILE A 250 18.36 -10.63 6.83
N GLY A 251 17.62 -10.23 7.87
CA GLY A 251 16.23 -9.73 7.75
C GLY A 251 16.09 -8.26 7.37
N GLY A 252 17.19 -7.55 7.12
CA GLY A 252 17.23 -6.12 6.79
C GLY A 252 17.67 -5.82 5.36
N ARG A 253 17.88 -6.85 4.53
CA ARG A 253 18.12 -6.72 3.09
C ARG A 253 16.78 -6.54 2.37
N ASP A 254 16.57 -5.38 1.76
CA ASP A 254 15.41 -5.13 0.89
C ASP A 254 15.61 -5.82 -0.46
N TRP A 255 15.04 -7.02 -0.59
CA TRP A 255 15.02 -7.77 -1.85
C TRP A 255 13.94 -7.22 -2.80
N SER A 256 14.25 -7.06 -4.08
CA SER A 256 13.20 -6.81 -5.08
C SER A 256 12.29 -8.03 -5.21
N ALA A 257 10.99 -7.83 -5.42
CA ALA A 257 10.03 -8.93 -5.55
C ALA A 257 10.41 -9.90 -6.70
N GLN A 258 11.05 -9.39 -7.75
CA GLN A 258 11.54 -10.17 -8.87
C GLN A 258 12.78 -11.01 -8.52
N GLU A 259 13.71 -10.51 -7.70
CA GLU A 259 14.85 -11.30 -7.20
C GLU A 259 14.39 -12.42 -6.26
N VAL A 260 13.42 -12.13 -5.37
CA VAL A 260 12.77 -13.14 -4.54
C VAL A 260 12.14 -14.22 -5.41
N CYS A 261 11.41 -13.85 -6.47
CA CYS A 261 10.84 -14.85 -7.38
C CYS A 261 11.88 -15.58 -8.23
N HIS A 262 12.97 -14.95 -8.65
CA HIS A 262 14.08 -15.61 -9.36
C HIS A 262 14.68 -16.73 -8.49
N LEU A 263 14.87 -16.47 -7.19
CA LEU A 263 15.30 -17.46 -6.21
C LEU A 263 14.25 -18.55 -5.91
N LEU A 264 12.98 -18.18 -5.77
CA LEU A 264 11.89 -19.16 -5.53
C LEU A 264 11.62 -20.08 -6.73
N LEU A 265 12.02 -19.68 -7.94
CA LEU A 265 11.98 -20.50 -9.15
C LEU A 265 13.24 -21.38 -9.33
N ASP A 266 14.16 -21.41 -8.35
CA ASP A 266 15.46 -22.10 -8.39
C ASP A 266 16.34 -21.68 -9.59
N LEU A 267 16.17 -20.44 -10.07
CA LEU A 267 16.94 -19.90 -11.19
C LEU A 267 18.31 -19.38 -10.70
N PRO A 268 19.41 -19.65 -11.41
CA PRO A 268 20.73 -19.18 -11.01
C PRO A 268 20.83 -17.64 -11.11
N LEU A 269 21.24 -16.98 -10.02
CA LEU A 269 21.61 -15.56 -10.04
C LEU A 269 22.98 -15.30 -10.69
N GLN A 270 23.85 -16.32 -10.71
CA GLN A 270 25.16 -16.29 -11.35
C GLN A 270 25.39 -17.59 -12.12
N HIS A 271 26.06 -17.50 -13.27
CA HIS A 271 26.39 -18.62 -14.14
C HIS A 271 27.79 -18.43 -14.74
N GLY A 272 28.52 -19.52 -14.89
CA GLY A 272 29.77 -19.55 -15.64
C GLY A 272 29.96 -20.90 -16.32
N SER A 273 30.64 -20.89 -17.45
CA SER A 273 31.01 -22.09 -18.24
C SER A 273 31.92 -23.04 -17.45
N ARG A 274 32.79 -22.52 -16.60
CA ARG A 274 33.61 -23.32 -15.67
C ARG A 274 32.92 -23.47 -14.32
N GLN A 275 32.89 -24.70 -13.83
CA GLN A 275 32.53 -24.99 -12.44
C GLN A 275 33.71 -24.61 -11.53
N VAL A 276 33.46 -23.79 -10.50
CA VAL A 276 34.41 -23.60 -9.39
C VAL A 276 34.30 -24.77 -8.41
N VAL A 277 35.42 -25.19 -7.82
CA VAL A 277 35.45 -26.16 -6.70
C VAL A 277 36.29 -25.60 -5.56
N ASP A 278 35.64 -25.33 -4.43
CA ASP A 278 36.31 -24.98 -3.18
C ASP A 278 36.96 -26.22 -2.53
N PHE A 279 38.22 -26.09 -2.14
CA PHE A 279 38.98 -27.12 -1.43
C PHE A 279 39.58 -26.58 -0.13
N ASP A 280 39.46 -27.36 0.95
CA ASP A 280 39.95 -27.03 2.28
C ASP A 280 41.37 -27.61 2.41
N CYS A 281 42.40 -26.77 2.46
CA CYS A 281 43.83 -27.15 2.46
C CYS A 281 44.43 -27.33 3.86
N ARG A 282 43.67 -27.04 4.93
CA ARG A 282 44.12 -27.09 6.33
C ARG A 282 44.51 -28.51 6.78
N PRO A 283 45.19 -28.67 7.93
CA PRO A 283 45.50 -29.99 8.49
C PRO A 283 44.27 -30.89 8.70
N GLY A 284 44.49 -32.21 8.70
CA GLY A 284 43.46 -33.24 8.51
C GLY A 284 42.21 -33.16 9.39
N ASP A 285 42.36 -32.78 10.66
CA ASP A 285 41.26 -32.71 11.63
C ASP A 285 40.36 -31.47 11.46
N GLU A 286 40.82 -30.47 10.71
CA GLU A 286 40.09 -29.21 10.52
C GLU A 286 39.11 -29.21 9.34
N HIS A 287 39.22 -30.17 8.42
CA HIS A 287 38.43 -30.20 7.18
C HIS A 287 36.92 -30.23 7.47
N ARG A 288 36.16 -29.32 6.85
CA ARG A 288 34.69 -29.26 6.99
C ARG A 288 33.99 -30.53 6.49
N THR A 289 33.71 -31.44 7.42
CA THR A 289 32.92 -32.66 7.22
C THR A 289 31.45 -32.31 6.93
N ARG A 290 30.87 -32.87 5.86
CA ARG A 290 29.43 -32.77 5.57
C ARG A 290 28.71 -33.98 6.17
N TYR A 291 27.57 -33.75 6.83
CA TYR A 291 26.73 -34.80 7.40
C TYR A 291 25.45 -34.96 6.57
N PHE A 292 24.97 -36.19 6.45
CA PHE A 292 23.75 -36.54 5.71
C PHE A 292 22.77 -37.29 6.62
N PHE A 293 21.48 -37.03 6.47
CA PHE A 293 20.43 -37.87 7.06
C PHE A 293 20.22 -39.11 6.18
N ALA A 294 20.22 -40.30 6.77
CA ALA A 294 19.96 -41.54 6.03
C ALA A 294 18.45 -41.84 5.98
N GLU A 295 17.87 -41.88 4.78
CA GLU A 295 16.54 -42.44 4.54
C GLU A 295 16.65 -43.94 4.21
N GLU A 296 16.82 -44.77 5.24
CA GLU A 296 16.72 -46.23 5.11
C GLU A 296 15.38 -46.73 5.64
N ARG A 297 14.63 -47.42 4.77
CA ARG A 297 13.40 -48.13 5.12
C ARG A 297 13.72 -49.51 5.70
N GLU A 298 14.13 -49.57 6.95
CA GLU A 298 14.09 -50.81 7.74
C GLU A 298 12.67 -50.99 8.34
N PRO A 299 12.16 -52.23 8.48
CA PRO A 299 10.80 -52.47 8.97
C PRO A 299 10.72 -52.58 10.50
N ALA A 300 10.06 -51.59 11.12
CA ALA A 300 9.52 -51.60 12.49
C ALA A 300 10.52 -51.76 13.65
N GLY A 301 11.13 -50.64 14.07
CA GLY A 301 11.80 -50.51 15.38
C GLY A 301 12.51 -49.16 15.54
N ASP A 302 12.10 -48.38 16.55
CA ASP A 302 12.62 -47.06 16.98
C ASP A 302 12.98 -45.99 15.93
N ASN A 303 12.36 -44.81 16.07
CA ASN A 303 12.40 -43.73 15.08
C ASN A 303 13.66 -42.82 15.21
N GLN A 304 14.86 -43.40 15.37
CA GLN A 304 16.11 -42.64 15.40
C GLN A 304 16.69 -42.43 13.99
N ARG A 305 16.53 -41.21 13.46
CA ARG A 305 17.17 -40.77 12.20
C ARG A 305 18.70 -40.81 12.35
N SER A 306 19.35 -41.85 11.81
CA SER A 306 20.81 -41.95 11.84
C SER A 306 21.47 -40.89 10.94
N ILE A 307 22.45 -40.18 11.50
CA ILE A 307 23.25 -39.19 10.77
C ILE A 307 24.52 -39.88 10.28
N ARG A 308 24.70 -39.97 8.96
CA ARG A 308 25.89 -40.55 8.35
C ARG A 308 26.92 -39.47 8.00
N ARG A 309 28.17 -39.69 8.42
CA ARG A 309 29.31 -38.83 8.07
C ARG A 309 29.62 -38.99 6.58
N GLY A 310 29.55 -37.90 5.82
CA GLY A 310 29.96 -37.85 4.43
C GLY A 310 31.48 -37.69 4.30
N LEU A 311 32.08 -38.38 3.32
CA LEU A 311 33.52 -38.25 3.05
C LEU A 311 33.87 -36.89 2.43
N SER A 312 34.95 -36.27 2.90
CA SER A 312 35.52 -35.06 2.33
C SER A 312 36.11 -35.29 0.93
N LEU A 313 36.42 -34.23 0.19
CA LEU A 313 37.09 -34.36 -1.12
C LEU A 313 38.48 -35.01 -0.99
N LEU A 314 39.22 -34.67 0.07
CA LEU A 314 40.51 -35.30 0.38
C LEU A 314 40.33 -36.79 0.73
N GLU A 315 39.36 -37.15 1.59
CA GLU A 315 39.07 -38.55 1.92
C GLU A 315 38.64 -39.37 0.69
N LYS A 316 37.98 -38.75 -0.29
CA LYS A 316 37.64 -39.38 -1.58
C LYS A 316 38.87 -39.57 -2.46
N TYR A 317 39.73 -38.55 -2.58
CA TYR A 317 41.00 -38.63 -3.32
C TYR A 317 41.93 -39.72 -2.73
N LYS A 318 42.06 -39.77 -1.40
CA LYS A 318 42.80 -40.82 -0.67
C LYS A 318 42.22 -42.23 -0.89
N ARG A 319 40.95 -42.35 -1.26
CA ARG A 319 40.23 -43.61 -1.53
C ARG A 319 40.04 -43.91 -3.03
N ARG A 320 40.73 -43.19 -3.94
CA ARG A 320 40.67 -43.46 -5.39
C ARG A 320 41.07 -44.91 -5.74
N PRO A 321 40.53 -45.53 -6.80
CA PRO A 321 40.97 -46.86 -7.24
C PRO A 321 42.46 -46.88 -7.61
N GLY A 322 43.14 -48.03 -7.44
CA GLY A 322 44.57 -48.18 -7.76
C GLY A 322 44.93 -47.93 -9.23
N ALA A 323 43.96 -48.04 -10.15
CA ALA A 323 44.09 -47.62 -11.55
C ALA A 323 44.15 -46.08 -11.75
N SER A 324 44.37 -45.32 -10.69
CA SER A 324 44.57 -43.86 -10.70
C SER A 324 45.59 -43.44 -9.63
N GLU A 325 46.58 -44.29 -9.34
CA GLU A 325 47.58 -44.02 -8.31
C GLU A 325 48.40 -42.76 -8.61
N THR A 326 48.83 -42.61 -9.87
CA THR A 326 49.62 -41.46 -10.39
C THR A 326 48.85 -40.14 -10.49
N LEU A 327 47.53 -40.14 -10.24
CA LEU A 327 46.69 -38.95 -10.36
C LEU A 327 47.01 -37.95 -9.23
N THR A 328 47.37 -36.73 -9.60
CA THR A 328 47.56 -35.63 -8.63
C THR A 328 46.24 -35.17 -8.01
N LEU A 329 46.30 -34.46 -6.88
CA LEU A 329 45.10 -33.87 -6.28
C LEU A 329 44.51 -32.79 -7.20
N LEU A 330 45.35 -31.96 -7.83
CA LEU A 330 44.93 -30.89 -8.73
C LEU A 330 44.16 -31.45 -9.95
N GLU A 331 44.67 -32.50 -10.60
CA GLU A 331 43.95 -33.19 -11.69
C GLU A 331 42.64 -33.86 -11.22
N PHE A 332 42.63 -34.47 -10.04
CA PHE A 332 41.40 -35.06 -9.49
C PHE A 332 40.32 -34.00 -9.28
N LEU A 333 40.68 -32.85 -8.71
CA LEU A 333 39.78 -31.72 -8.51
C LEU A 333 39.29 -31.15 -9.86
N ARG A 334 40.22 -30.85 -10.79
CA ARG A 334 39.93 -30.29 -12.13
C ARG A 334 39.09 -31.23 -12.99
N CYS A 335 39.43 -32.52 -13.05
CA CYS A 335 39.02 -33.40 -14.15
C CYS A 335 38.07 -34.54 -13.77
N TYR A 336 37.85 -34.88 -12.50
CA TYR A 336 37.15 -36.12 -12.10
C TYR A 336 35.76 -35.91 -11.45
N ASP A 337 34.86 -36.88 -11.64
CA ASP A 337 33.66 -37.06 -10.80
C ASP A 337 34.09 -37.63 -9.44
N PHE A 338 33.84 -36.89 -8.36
CA PHE A 338 34.28 -37.23 -7.00
C PHE A 338 33.60 -38.46 -6.40
N ASN A 339 32.40 -38.83 -6.89
CA ASN A 339 31.62 -39.94 -6.35
C ASN A 339 31.85 -41.23 -7.16
N ARG A 340 32.08 -41.10 -8.47
CA ARG A 340 32.35 -42.22 -9.39
C ARG A 340 33.85 -42.47 -9.60
N CYS A 341 34.71 -41.54 -9.19
CA CYS A 341 36.15 -41.52 -9.41
C CYS A 341 36.55 -41.77 -10.89
N LYS A 342 35.85 -41.11 -11.82
CA LYS A 342 36.11 -41.20 -13.27
C LYS A 342 36.35 -39.81 -13.86
N ARG A 343 37.30 -39.70 -14.81
CA ARG A 343 37.56 -38.48 -15.58
C ARG A 343 36.28 -38.05 -16.32
N ARG A 344 36.06 -36.74 -16.48
CA ARG A 344 34.93 -36.11 -17.18
C ARG A 344 35.37 -35.78 -18.63
N PRO A 345 35.12 -36.62 -19.65
CA PRO A 345 35.79 -36.52 -20.96
C PRO A 345 35.23 -35.44 -21.90
N ARG A 346 34.19 -34.71 -21.50
CA ARG A 346 33.50 -33.67 -22.30
C ARG A 346 33.09 -32.45 -21.47
N ALA A 347 33.64 -32.28 -20.28
CA ALA A 347 33.36 -31.14 -19.42
C ALA A 347 34.63 -30.29 -19.31
N PRO A 348 34.53 -28.94 -19.32
CA PRO A 348 35.68 -28.09 -19.12
C PRO A 348 36.29 -28.31 -17.74
N ASP A 349 37.60 -28.08 -17.64
CA ASP A 349 38.35 -28.06 -16.40
C ASP A 349 37.71 -27.11 -15.39
N ARG A 350 37.65 -27.53 -14.13
CA ARG A 350 37.21 -26.66 -13.05
C ARG A 350 38.26 -25.63 -12.70
N VAL A 351 37.81 -24.45 -12.33
CA VAL A 351 38.63 -23.52 -11.54
C VAL A 351 38.69 -24.08 -10.12
N ILE A 352 39.90 -24.23 -9.58
CA ILE A 352 40.08 -24.67 -8.19
C ILE A 352 40.27 -23.43 -7.34
N ASN A 353 39.44 -23.31 -6.32
CA ASN A 353 39.58 -22.30 -5.27
C ASN A 353 40.02 -23.04 -4.01
N TYR A 354 41.05 -22.59 -3.31
CA TYR A 354 41.54 -23.29 -2.11
C TYR A 354 41.75 -22.35 -0.92
N PHE A 355 41.52 -22.88 0.28
CA PHE A 355 41.56 -22.10 1.52
C PHE A 355 42.24 -22.86 2.67
N PRO A 356 43.08 -22.20 3.49
CA PRO A 356 43.59 -20.85 3.29
C PRO A 356 44.59 -20.81 2.13
N ILE A 357 44.85 -19.62 1.63
CA ILE A 357 46.02 -19.34 0.81
C ILE A 357 47.15 -19.04 1.80
N TYR A 358 48.13 -19.93 1.88
CA TYR A 358 49.34 -19.70 2.68
C TYR A 358 50.27 -18.75 1.88
N LYS A 359 50.92 -17.77 2.54
CA LYS A 359 51.99 -16.97 1.92
C LYS A 359 53.35 -17.62 2.19
N TYR A 360 54.25 -17.70 1.21
CA TYR A 360 55.58 -18.30 1.37
C TYR A 360 56.39 -17.58 2.45
N SER A 361 56.39 -16.25 2.42
CA SER A 361 57.09 -15.36 3.37
C SER A 361 56.65 -15.50 4.84
N GLU A 362 55.44 -15.98 5.11
CA GLU A 362 54.90 -16.10 6.48
C GLU A 362 54.80 -17.56 6.98
N GLN A 363 54.45 -18.51 6.11
CA GLN A 363 53.96 -19.85 6.53
C GLN A 363 54.62 -21.00 5.74
N LEU A 364 55.93 -20.91 5.52
CA LEU A 364 56.81 -21.82 4.75
C LEU A 364 56.42 -23.32 4.77
N GLU A 365 56.30 -23.96 5.95
CA GLU A 365 56.01 -25.41 6.07
C GLU A 365 54.60 -25.77 5.58
N GLU A 366 53.61 -24.91 5.83
CA GLU A 366 52.22 -25.12 5.42
C GLU A 366 52.01 -24.78 3.93
N TYR A 367 52.70 -23.75 3.43
CA TYR A 367 52.80 -23.45 2.00
C TYR A 367 53.39 -24.62 1.21
N ALA A 368 54.54 -25.12 1.66
CA ALA A 368 55.23 -26.25 1.07
C ALA A 368 54.35 -27.51 1.08
N ARG A 369 53.72 -27.83 2.22
CA ARG A 369 52.75 -28.92 2.33
C ARG A 369 51.60 -28.77 1.33
N MET A 370 51.07 -27.56 1.16
CA MET A 370 49.96 -27.27 0.25
C MET A 370 50.35 -27.46 -1.22
N LYS A 371 51.42 -26.83 -1.71
CA LYS A 371 51.87 -26.96 -3.10
C LYS A 371 52.24 -28.43 -3.40
N LEU A 372 52.97 -29.12 -2.52
CA LEU A 372 53.25 -30.56 -2.67
C LEU A 372 51.97 -31.40 -2.72
N MET A 373 50.96 -31.11 -1.90
CA MET A 373 49.67 -31.81 -1.94
C MET A 373 48.92 -31.59 -3.25
N LEU A 374 49.01 -30.41 -3.88
CA LEU A 374 48.33 -30.15 -5.15
C LEU A 374 49.00 -30.88 -6.32
N HIS A 375 50.33 -30.83 -6.39
CA HIS A 375 51.10 -31.23 -7.57
C HIS A 375 51.67 -32.67 -7.56
N HIS A 376 51.74 -33.35 -6.41
CA HIS A 376 52.23 -34.75 -6.34
C HIS A 376 51.12 -35.75 -5.95
N PRO A 377 51.20 -37.01 -6.43
CA PRO A 377 50.25 -38.05 -6.06
C PRO A 377 50.55 -38.64 -4.67
N PHE A 378 49.55 -38.72 -3.79
CA PHE A 378 49.73 -39.28 -2.44
C PHE A 378 48.54 -40.10 -1.93
N ARG A 379 48.75 -40.90 -0.88
CA ARG A 379 47.69 -41.56 -0.09
C ARG A 379 47.62 -40.99 1.32
N GLU A 380 48.77 -40.74 1.95
CA GLU A 380 48.88 -40.00 3.20
C GLU A 380 49.80 -38.79 3.03
N VAL A 381 49.48 -37.67 3.67
CA VAL A 381 50.14 -36.38 3.42
C VAL A 381 51.63 -36.44 3.77
N ASN A 382 51.99 -37.21 4.81
CA ASN A 382 53.39 -37.40 5.21
C ASN A 382 54.25 -38.13 4.16
N MET A 383 53.64 -38.81 3.17
CA MET A 383 54.39 -39.39 2.04
C MET A 383 55.04 -38.32 1.16
N LEU A 384 54.53 -37.08 1.19
CA LEU A 384 55.10 -35.94 0.45
C LEU A 384 56.42 -35.43 1.06
N LYS A 385 56.85 -35.98 2.20
CA LYS A 385 58.21 -35.82 2.73
C LYS A 385 59.20 -36.84 2.15
N GLU A 386 58.76 -37.71 1.24
CA GLU A 386 59.61 -38.64 0.51
C GLU A 386 59.45 -38.39 -1.00
N LEU A 387 60.44 -37.73 -1.61
CA LEU A 387 60.45 -37.35 -3.03
C LEU A 387 61.73 -37.87 -3.68
N ASP A 388 61.61 -38.45 -4.88
CA ASP A 388 62.73 -39.01 -5.66
C ASP A 388 63.63 -39.99 -4.86
N SER A 389 63.00 -40.73 -3.93
CA SER A 389 63.65 -41.66 -2.96
C SER A 389 64.54 -40.99 -1.89
N ILE A 390 64.38 -39.68 -1.67
CA ILE A 390 65.00 -38.91 -0.59
C ILE A 390 63.93 -38.56 0.46
N HIS A 391 64.24 -38.80 1.74
CA HIS A 391 63.36 -38.45 2.87
C HIS A 391 63.81 -37.15 3.54
N PHE A 392 62.86 -36.27 3.83
CA PHE A 392 63.07 -34.93 4.39
C PHE A 392 62.34 -34.78 5.73
N GLU A 393 62.91 -34.06 6.70
CA GLU A 393 62.25 -33.85 8.01
C GLU A 393 61.10 -32.84 7.92
N THR A 394 61.21 -31.83 7.05
CA THR A 394 60.20 -30.79 6.82
C THR A 394 59.55 -30.91 5.43
N PHE A 395 58.33 -30.40 5.26
CA PHE A 395 57.74 -30.22 3.93
C PHE A 395 58.46 -29.12 3.17
N HIS A 396 58.98 -28.09 3.86
CA HIS A 396 59.77 -27.01 3.26
C HIS A 396 61.01 -27.52 2.53
N ASP A 397 61.81 -28.41 3.14
CA ASP A 397 63.00 -29.00 2.50
C ASP A 397 62.61 -29.84 1.27
N ALA A 398 61.54 -30.63 1.39
CA ALA A 398 60.99 -31.41 0.28
C ALA A 398 60.50 -30.51 -0.87
N TYR A 399 59.87 -29.38 -0.56
CA TYR A 399 59.40 -28.39 -1.54
C TYR A 399 60.55 -27.63 -2.22
N ASN A 400 61.60 -27.28 -1.47
CA ASN A 400 62.80 -26.67 -2.04
C ASN A 400 63.52 -27.64 -3.00
N HIS A 401 63.57 -28.94 -2.67
CA HIS A 401 64.08 -29.98 -3.57
C HIS A 401 63.20 -30.15 -4.81
N CYS A 402 61.88 -30.29 -4.61
CA CYS A 402 60.86 -30.34 -5.66
C CYS A 402 61.01 -29.18 -6.65
N SER A 403 61.06 -27.94 -6.18
CA SER A 403 61.16 -26.72 -7.00
C SER A 403 62.47 -26.65 -7.83
N ALA A 404 63.55 -27.28 -7.35
CA ALA A 404 64.83 -27.32 -8.04
C ALA A 404 64.96 -28.47 -9.06
N VAL A 405 64.19 -29.55 -8.91
CA VAL A 405 64.26 -30.77 -9.74
C VAL A 405 63.09 -30.84 -10.75
N HIS A 406 61.92 -30.32 -10.38
CA HIS A 406 60.67 -30.34 -11.16
C HIS A 406 60.18 -28.90 -11.45
N PRO A 407 60.93 -28.09 -12.23
CA PRO A 407 60.61 -26.66 -12.45
C PRO A 407 59.37 -26.41 -13.32
N ASP A 408 58.72 -27.45 -13.85
CA ASP A 408 57.63 -27.39 -14.84
C ASP A 408 56.27 -27.82 -14.22
N HIS A 409 56.04 -27.48 -12.96
CA HIS A 409 54.75 -27.67 -12.31
C HIS A 409 53.71 -26.66 -12.85
N GLY A 410 52.85 -27.12 -13.75
CA GLY A 410 51.82 -26.29 -14.38
C GLY A 410 50.88 -25.59 -13.37
N PRO A 411 50.45 -24.34 -13.66
CA PRO A 411 49.95 -23.41 -12.65
C PRO A 411 48.64 -23.85 -11.97
N ASP A 412 48.57 -23.59 -10.66
CA ASP A 412 47.43 -23.84 -9.77
C ASP A 412 46.53 -22.60 -9.57
N ALA A 413 46.59 -21.65 -10.51
CA ALA A 413 45.90 -20.36 -10.56
C ALA A 413 46.31 -19.30 -9.51
N TYR A 414 46.89 -19.70 -8.37
CA TYR A 414 47.51 -18.79 -7.41
C TYR A 414 49.04 -18.95 -7.47
N GLY A 415 49.64 -18.30 -8.48
CA GLY A 415 51.08 -18.32 -8.70
C GLY A 415 51.87 -17.61 -7.60
N ASP A 416 53.16 -17.91 -7.53
CA ASP A 416 54.10 -17.52 -6.47
C ASP A 416 54.50 -16.02 -6.49
N HIS A 417 53.64 -15.15 -7.04
CA HIS A 417 53.85 -13.72 -7.14
C HIS A 417 53.55 -13.01 -5.81
N GLU A 418 54.61 -12.56 -5.13
CA GLU A 418 54.55 -11.43 -4.21
C GLU A 418 54.16 -10.18 -5.01
N SER A 419 52.85 -9.94 -5.12
CA SER A 419 52.27 -8.71 -5.65
C SER A 419 51.96 -7.79 -4.47
N ASP A 420 52.68 -6.67 -4.38
CA ASP A 420 52.44 -5.60 -3.39
C ASP A 420 51.12 -4.82 -3.67
N GLU A 421 50.12 -5.49 -4.25
CA GLU A 421 48.86 -4.90 -4.75
C GLU A 421 47.70 -4.99 -3.72
N GLU A 422 47.95 -5.51 -2.50
CA GLU A 422 46.96 -5.49 -1.41
C GLU A 422 46.62 -4.05 -0.94
N ASP A 423 47.57 -3.10 -1.05
CA ASP A 423 47.44 -1.74 -0.48
C ASP A 423 46.57 -0.76 -1.31
N GLU A 424 46.34 -0.98 -2.61
CA GLU A 424 45.51 -0.07 -3.43
C GLU A 424 43.98 -0.31 -3.28
N LEU A 425 43.55 -1.42 -2.68
CA LEU A 425 42.13 -1.79 -2.66
C LEU A 425 41.28 -0.95 -1.67
N ASP A 426 41.91 -0.43 -0.61
CA ASP A 426 41.20 0.27 0.47
C ASP A 426 40.76 1.71 0.12
N GLU A 427 41.39 2.38 -0.86
CA GLU A 427 40.91 3.70 -1.35
C GLU A 427 39.54 3.62 -2.06
N LEU A 428 39.10 2.44 -2.51
CA LEU A 428 37.84 2.25 -3.23
C LEU A 428 36.57 2.39 -2.36
N LEU A 429 36.72 2.61 -1.05
CA LEU A 429 35.59 2.72 -0.11
C LEU A 429 34.94 4.11 -0.05
N GLU A 430 35.60 5.19 -0.50
CA GLU A 430 35.02 6.54 -0.50
C GLU A 430 34.06 6.79 -1.68
N SER A 431 32.87 6.19 -1.64
CA SER A 431 31.74 6.57 -2.51
C SER A 431 30.53 7.10 -1.71
N ASP A 432 30.65 8.35 -1.28
CA ASP A 432 29.54 9.15 -0.73
C ASP A 432 28.39 9.32 -1.75
N ASP A 433 27.49 8.36 -1.78
CA ASP A 433 26.17 8.50 -2.42
C ASP A 433 25.20 9.12 -1.39
N GLU A 434 25.49 10.38 -1.00
CA GLU A 434 24.76 11.18 0.01
C GLU A 434 23.23 11.15 -0.14
N ASP A 435 22.51 11.42 0.97
CA ASP A 435 21.05 11.43 1.08
C ASP A 435 20.35 12.44 0.17
N VAL A 436 20.16 12.07 -1.10
CA VAL A 436 19.25 12.74 -2.04
C VAL A 436 17.85 12.11 -1.91
N PRO A 437 16.81 12.87 -1.50
CA PRO A 437 15.43 12.38 -1.44
C PRO A 437 14.98 11.76 -2.78
N ILE A 438 14.30 10.61 -2.72
CA ILE A 438 14.15 9.69 -3.85
C ILE A 438 13.24 10.24 -4.95
N SER A 439 13.82 10.97 -5.89
CA SER A 439 13.14 11.45 -7.12
C SER A 439 12.66 10.31 -8.04
N TRP A 440 13.10 9.07 -7.80
CA TRP A 440 12.86 7.92 -8.68
C TRP A 440 11.50 7.26 -8.47
N GLU A 441 10.89 7.40 -7.28
CA GLU A 441 9.47 7.08 -7.12
C GLU A 441 8.58 8.06 -7.89
N LEU A 442 9.01 9.33 -8.02
CA LEU A 442 8.32 10.33 -8.81
C LEU A 442 8.43 10.01 -10.31
N LEU A 443 9.63 9.65 -10.78
CA LEU A 443 9.87 9.29 -12.18
C LEU A 443 9.28 7.93 -12.58
N ALA A 444 9.22 6.95 -11.68
CA ALA A 444 8.47 5.70 -11.91
C ALA A 444 6.93 5.91 -11.94
N ARG A 445 6.43 7.03 -11.39
CA ARG A 445 5.03 7.49 -11.52
C ARG A 445 4.81 8.40 -12.74
N GLN A 446 5.89 8.97 -13.31
CA GLN A 446 5.86 9.73 -14.57
C GLN A 446 6.14 8.80 -15.76
N ALA A 447 5.18 7.93 -16.06
CA ALA A 447 5.16 7.24 -17.34
C ALA A 447 5.06 8.26 -18.50
N PRO A 448 5.65 7.98 -19.67
CA PRO A 448 5.46 8.83 -20.85
C PRO A 448 3.97 8.90 -21.21
N ARG A 449 3.50 10.09 -21.56
CA ARG A 449 2.16 10.25 -22.14
C ARG A 449 2.21 9.96 -23.64
N ASN A 450 1.17 9.26 -24.09
CA ASN A 450 0.84 8.87 -25.47
C ASN A 450 1.60 7.61 -25.99
N ASP A 451 0.83 6.80 -26.72
CA ASP A 451 1.23 5.82 -27.73
C ASP A 451 2.02 4.56 -27.25
N ASP A 452 1.33 3.65 -26.55
CA ASP A 452 1.73 2.22 -26.46
C ASP A 452 0.55 1.30 -26.83
N ALA A 453 0.73 0.48 -27.87
CA ALA A 453 -0.30 -0.43 -28.40
C ALA A 453 -0.50 -1.71 -27.57
N THR A 454 0.10 -1.81 -26.38
CA THR A 454 -0.10 -2.91 -25.42
C THR A 454 -0.94 -2.53 -24.19
N HIS A 455 -1.69 -1.43 -24.28
CA HIS A 455 -2.63 -1.01 -23.24
C HIS A 455 -3.85 -1.95 -23.16
N LEU A 456 -3.67 -3.05 -22.42
CA LEU A 456 -4.75 -3.54 -21.57
C LEU A 456 -5.00 -2.43 -20.53
N GLU A 457 -6.04 -1.62 -20.74
CA GLU A 457 -6.53 -0.69 -19.73
C GLU A 457 -6.66 -1.47 -18.41
N ASP A 458 -5.92 -1.07 -17.37
CA ASP A 458 -6.24 -1.52 -16.01
C ASP A 458 -7.53 -0.79 -15.63
N PRO A 459 -8.68 -1.48 -15.63
CA PRO A 459 -9.96 -0.79 -15.55
C PRO A 459 -10.17 -0.18 -14.16
N ASN A 460 -9.35 -0.57 -13.18
CA ASN A 460 -9.33 -0.08 -11.81
C ASN A 460 -8.47 1.20 -11.66
N ARG A 461 -7.81 1.69 -12.72
CA ARG A 461 -7.04 2.96 -12.67
C ARG A 461 -7.89 4.15 -13.12
N LEU A 462 -8.97 4.39 -12.39
CA LEU A 462 -9.92 5.47 -12.66
C LEU A 462 -9.25 6.84 -12.65
N GLY A 463 -9.50 7.66 -13.67
CA GLY A 463 -8.78 8.91 -13.93
C GLY A 463 -7.46 8.75 -14.70
N GLU A 464 -7.10 7.51 -15.08
CA GLU A 464 -5.87 7.17 -15.82
C GLU A 464 -6.12 6.13 -16.94
N ARG A 465 -7.36 5.72 -17.20
CA ARG A 465 -7.74 4.87 -18.35
C ARG A 465 -7.60 5.64 -19.66
N ASP A 466 -7.60 4.96 -20.81
CA ASP A 466 -7.55 5.65 -22.11
C ASP A 466 -8.80 6.51 -22.29
N LEU A 467 -9.98 5.97 -21.95
CA LEU A 467 -11.24 6.71 -22.04
C LEU A 467 -11.30 7.92 -21.07
N ASP A 468 -10.52 7.92 -19.99
CA ASP A 468 -10.39 9.04 -19.06
C ASP A 468 -9.41 10.11 -19.60
N CYS A 469 -8.32 9.68 -20.23
CA CYS A 469 -7.25 10.54 -20.74
C CYS A 469 -7.55 11.16 -22.12
N LEU A 470 -8.36 10.47 -22.94
CA LEU A 470 -8.80 10.91 -24.26
C LEU A 470 -10.02 11.85 -24.21
N TYR A 471 -10.76 11.87 -23.10
CA TYR A 471 -11.90 12.77 -22.95
C TYR A 471 -11.43 14.22 -22.78
N ASP A 472 -11.81 15.08 -23.70
CA ASP A 472 -11.43 16.49 -23.65
C ASP A 472 -12.26 17.28 -22.61
N TRP A 473 -11.75 17.35 -21.39
CA TRP A 473 -12.35 18.17 -20.32
C TRP A 473 -12.29 19.68 -20.60
N ASN A 474 -11.51 20.15 -21.59
CA ASN A 474 -11.44 21.60 -21.91
C ASN A 474 -12.78 22.15 -22.45
N GLN A 475 -13.67 21.30 -22.98
CA GLN A 475 -15.01 21.70 -23.42
C GLN A 475 -15.92 22.24 -22.28
N HIS A 476 -15.51 22.07 -21.02
CA HIS A 476 -16.23 22.55 -19.83
C HIS A 476 -15.60 23.81 -19.20
N VAL A 477 -14.47 24.27 -19.73
CA VAL A 477 -13.77 25.49 -19.29
C VAL A 477 -14.57 26.73 -19.68
N GLY A 478 -14.92 27.57 -18.70
CA GLY A 478 -15.65 28.82 -18.93
C GLY A 478 -17.12 28.66 -19.35
N ARG A 479 -17.67 27.43 -19.36
CA ARG A 479 -19.03 27.12 -19.85
C ARG A 479 -20.15 27.82 -19.06
N TYR A 480 -19.94 28.12 -17.79
CA TYR A 480 -20.92 28.76 -16.90
C TYR A 480 -20.28 29.94 -16.11
N PRO A 481 -20.02 31.10 -16.74
CA PRO A 481 -19.27 32.20 -16.13
C PRO A 481 -20.02 32.95 -15.01
N ARG A 482 -21.20 32.48 -14.60
CA ARG A 482 -22.02 33.06 -13.51
C ARG A 482 -21.82 32.40 -12.14
N ILE A 483 -20.92 31.41 -12.05
CA ILE A 483 -20.65 30.68 -10.79
C ILE A 483 -19.34 31.20 -10.21
N ASP A 484 -19.44 32.10 -9.23
CA ASP A 484 -18.33 32.61 -8.44
C ASP A 484 -18.28 31.98 -7.02
N GLY A 485 -17.26 32.33 -6.24
CA GLY A 485 -17.10 31.83 -4.87
C GLY A 485 -18.17 32.29 -3.86
N ASN A 486 -18.95 33.31 -4.20
CA ASN A 486 -19.97 33.94 -3.36
C ASN A 486 -21.40 33.51 -3.76
N TYR A 487 -21.55 32.61 -4.75
CA TYR A 487 -22.85 32.16 -5.30
C TYR A 487 -23.86 31.79 -4.20
N TRP A 488 -23.42 31.06 -3.17
CA TRP A 488 -24.32 30.60 -2.11
C TRP A 488 -24.80 31.71 -1.19
N ASP A 489 -23.99 32.73 -0.93
CA ASP A 489 -24.39 33.87 -0.11
C ASP A 489 -25.34 34.79 -0.89
N GLN A 490 -25.07 34.98 -2.19
CA GLN A 490 -25.99 35.66 -3.13
C GLN A 490 -27.35 34.95 -3.17
N MET A 491 -27.37 33.64 -3.48
CA MET A 491 -28.62 32.86 -3.56
C MET A 491 -29.40 32.83 -2.24
N LYS A 492 -28.73 32.69 -1.09
CA LYS A 492 -29.39 32.76 0.22
C LYS A 492 -30.03 34.12 0.45
N SER A 493 -29.31 35.21 0.20
CA SER A 493 -29.83 36.58 0.36
C SER A 493 -31.01 36.90 -0.56
N MET A 494 -31.04 36.34 -1.78
CA MET A 494 -32.13 36.51 -2.74
C MET A 494 -33.35 35.62 -2.43
N SER A 495 -33.14 34.45 -1.83
CA SER A 495 -34.18 33.41 -1.68
C SER A 495 -34.93 33.42 -0.35
N SER A 496 -34.54 34.26 0.62
CA SER A 496 -35.26 34.41 1.91
C SER A 496 -36.73 34.81 1.76
N LEU A 497 -37.15 35.29 0.59
CA LEU A 497 -38.55 35.62 0.26
C LEU A 497 -39.30 34.52 -0.51
N MET A 498 -38.62 33.51 -1.05
CA MET A 498 -39.22 32.47 -1.91
C MET A 498 -39.61 31.19 -1.15
N LEU A 499 -38.73 30.68 -0.28
CA LEU A 499 -38.97 29.39 0.42
C LEU A 499 -40.17 29.39 1.38
N ALA A 500 -40.66 30.56 1.78
CA ALA A 500 -41.89 30.71 2.55
C ALA A 500 -43.15 30.19 1.80
N ALA A 501 -43.12 30.13 0.46
CA ALA A 501 -44.33 29.93 -0.35
C ALA A 501 -44.72 28.46 -0.60
N HIS A 502 -43.87 27.46 -0.35
CA HIS A 502 -44.05 26.09 -0.87
C HIS A 502 -43.85 24.97 0.17
N SER A 503 -44.86 24.71 1.02
CA SER A 503 -45.19 23.37 1.57
C SER A 503 -46.35 23.47 2.57
N SER A 504 -47.35 22.58 2.48
CA SER A 504 -48.63 22.63 3.22
C SER A 504 -48.72 21.67 4.42
N ALA A 505 -47.74 21.72 5.33
CA ALA A 505 -47.71 20.88 6.53
C ALA A 505 -48.33 21.61 7.74
N HIS A 506 -49.57 21.25 8.11
CA HIS A 506 -50.25 21.78 9.29
C HIS A 506 -50.06 20.87 10.52
N ALA A 507 -49.94 21.47 11.71
CA ALA A 507 -49.70 20.76 12.98
C ALA A 507 -50.86 19.87 13.47
N ASP A 508 -52.00 19.89 12.79
CA ASP A 508 -53.18 19.09 13.12
C ASP A 508 -53.11 17.65 12.58
N GLY A 509 -52.11 17.35 11.74
CA GLY A 509 -51.78 15.99 11.30
C GLY A 509 -50.82 15.21 12.22
N LEU A 510 -50.39 15.81 13.34
CA LEU A 510 -49.45 15.18 14.28
C LEU A 510 -50.14 14.14 15.18
N GLU A 511 -49.42 13.07 15.49
CA GLU A 511 -49.79 12.11 16.54
C GLU A 511 -49.71 12.78 17.93
N VAL A 512 -50.44 12.30 18.95
CA VAL A 512 -50.57 12.93 20.27
C VAL A 512 -49.21 13.22 20.93
N LYS A 513 -48.27 12.28 20.92
CA LYS A 513 -46.93 12.49 21.52
C LYS A 513 -46.02 13.36 20.65
N GLN A 514 -46.18 13.29 19.33
CA GLN A 514 -45.53 14.23 18.41
C GLN A 514 -46.00 15.67 18.66
N ARG A 515 -47.30 15.85 18.89
CA ARG A 515 -47.96 17.12 19.20
C ARG A 515 -47.58 17.66 20.57
N GLN A 516 -47.39 16.81 21.59
CA GLN A 516 -46.86 17.20 22.91
C GLN A 516 -45.51 17.91 22.82
N LEU A 517 -44.55 17.39 22.03
CA LEU A 517 -43.26 18.06 21.83
C LEU A 517 -43.44 19.42 21.12
N TYR A 518 -44.28 19.46 20.09
CA TYR A 518 -44.57 20.66 19.32
C TYR A 518 -45.16 21.76 20.21
N ASP A 519 -46.28 21.50 20.88
CA ASP A 519 -46.98 22.50 21.70
C ASP A 519 -46.11 22.99 22.88
N LEU A 520 -45.27 22.12 23.47
CA LEU A 520 -44.33 22.49 24.55
C LEU A 520 -43.29 23.52 24.09
N ILE A 521 -42.66 23.28 22.94
CA ILE A 521 -41.61 24.16 22.39
C ILE A 521 -42.20 25.47 21.85
N ILE A 522 -43.33 25.40 21.13
CA ILE A 522 -44.02 26.58 20.59
C ILE A 522 -44.59 27.46 21.72
N SER A 523 -45.09 26.86 22.81
CA SER A 523 -45.52 27.62 24.00
C SER A 523 -44.35 28.33 24.68
N ASN A 524 -43.23 27.64 24.89
CA ASN A 524 -42.01 28.23 25.48
C ASN A 524 -41.48 29.40 24.63
N TYR A 525 -41.40 29.25 23.30
CA TYR A 525 -40.94 30.36 22.46
C TYR A 525 -41.94 31.53 22.43
N ARG A 526 -43.25 31.26 22.39
CA ARG A 526 -44.28 32.31 22.46
C ARG A 526 -44.20 33.12 23.76
N GLN A 527 -43.92 32.49 24.89
CA GLN A 527 -43.66 33.18 26.17
C GLN A 527 -42.38 34.02 26.09
N SER A 528 -41.29 33.47 25.54
CA SER A 528 -40.04 34.23 25.37
C SER A 528 -40.19 35.45 24.43
N LEU A 529 -41.04 35.37 23.40
CA LEU A 529 -41.40 36.51 22.53
C LEU A 529 -42.29 37.54 23.22
N ALA A 530 -43.14 37.13 24.17
CA ALA A 530 -43.94 38.05 24.99
C ALA A 530 -43.11 38.82 26.04
N GLY A 531 -41.84 38.46 26.23
CA GLY A 531 -40.94 39.06 27.22
C GLY A 531 -40.85 38.28 28.53
N ASP A 532 -41.59 37.17 28.67
CA ASP A 532 -41.50 36.28 29.81
C ASP A 532 -40.16 35.51 29.82
N ARG A 533 -39.82 34.97 31.00
CA ARG A 533 -38.68 34.07 31.20
C ARG A 533 -39.19 32.66 31.54
N PRO A 534 -39.59 31.85 30.53
CA PRO A 534 -40.01 30.48 30.78
C PRO A 534 -38.83 29.61 31.22
N ASP A 535 -39.13 28.51 31.91
CA ASP A 535 -38.12 27.54 32.36
C ASP A 535 -37.36 26.89 31.20
N GLN A 536 -36.11 26.50 31.48
CA GLN A 536 -35.23 25.84 30.51
C GLN A 536 -35.75 24.44 30.16
N LEU A 537 -36.01 24.20 28.87
CA LEU A 537 -36.42 22.89 28.37
C LEU A 537 -35.18 22.04 28.06
N LEU A 538 -34.99 20.96 28.82
CA LEU A 538 -34.00 19.90 28.55
C LEU A 538 -34.76 18.60 28.27
N ILE A 539 -35.01 18.33 26.98
CA ILE A 539 -35.94 17.28 26.51
C ILE A 539 -35.19 16.13 25.83
N ASN A 540 -35.44 14.91 26.30
CA ASN A 540 -35.20 13.66 25.56
C ASN A 540 -36.40 13.36 24.65
N PHE A 541 -36.17 13.23 23.34
CA PHE A 541 -37.18 12.83 22.37
C PHE A 541 -36.81 11.45 21.78
N ASP A 542 -37.29 10.41 22.46
CA ASP A 542 -37.04 9.01 22.13
C ASP A 542 -38.09 8.45 21.18
N GLY A 543 -37.79 7.26 20.67
CA GLY A 543 -38.72 6.44 19.92
C GLY A 543 -38.01 5.64 18.84
N LYS A 544 -38.69 4.63 18.30
CA LYS A 544 -38.12 3.68 17.32
C LYS A 544 -37.63 4.37 16.03
N ALA A 545 -36.84 3.67 15.22
CA ALA A 545 -36.53 4.13 13.87
C ALA A 545 -37.83 4.32 13.06
N GLY A 546 -37.95 5.43 12.33
CA GLY A 546 -39.11 5.68 11.48
C GLY A 546 -40.40 6.14 12.19
N THR A 547 -40.38 6.55 13.46
CA THR A 547 -41.56 7.10 14.19
C THR A 547 -41.90 8.56 13.85
N GLY A 548 -41.17 9.17 12.91
CA GLY A 548 -41.42 10.54 12.46
C GLY A 548 -40.68 11.64 13.22
N LYS A 549 -39.77 11.32 14.17
CA LYS A 549 -39.02 12.32 14.97
C LYS A 549 -38.52 13.52 14.16
N SER A 550 -37.75 13.28 13.10
CA SER A 550 -37.15 14.34 12.27
C SER A 550 -38.18 15.15 11.47
N HIS A 551 -39.38 14.60 11.18
CA HIS A 551 -40.49 15.36 10.59
C HIS A 551 -41.08 16.36 11.61
N VAL A 552 -41.26 15.93 12.87
CA VAL A 552 -41.67 16.83 13.96
C VAL A 552 -40.64 17.94 14.17
N ILE A 553 -39.35 17.60 14.17
CA ILE A 553 -38.24 18.57 14.28
C ILE A 553 -38.27 19.59 13.13
N MET A 554 -38.48 19.16 11.88
CA MET A 554 -38.62 20.08 10.73
C MET A 554 -39.81 21.03 10.91
N LEU A 555 -40.96 20.52 11.34
CA LEU A 555 -42.17 21.34 11.53
C LEU A 555 -42.03 22.33 12.69
N ILE A 556 -41.39 21.93 13.78
CA ILE A 556 -41.01 22.82 14.89
C ILE A 556 -40.07 23.91 14.39
N SER A 557 -39.00 23.54 13.68
CA SER A 557 -37.99 24.49 13.18
C SER A 557 -38.62 25.60 12.36
N ARG A 558 -39.44 25.22 11.36
CA ARG A 558 -40.16 26.15 10.50
C ARG A 558 -41.12 27.04 11.31
N THR A 559 -41.92 26.47 12.22
CA THR A 559 -42.88 27.25 13.02
C THR A 559 -42.16 28.31 13.88
N LEU A 560 -40.99 27.97 14.44
CA LEU A 560 -40.18 28.91 15.21
C LEU A 560 -39.61 30.03 14.32
N GLU A 561 -39.21 29.72 13.08
CA GLU A 561 -38.71 30.69 12.10
C GLU A 561 -39.82 31.62 11.57
N ASP A 562 -41.01 31.07 11.29
CA ASP A 562 -42.21 31.84 10.93
C ASP A 562 -42.57 32.81 12.08
N MET A 563 -42.66 32.33 13.32
CA MET A 563 -42.92 33.16 14.51
C MET A 563 -41.85 34.22 14.78
N ALA A 564 -40.57 33.91 14.54
CA ALA A 564 -39.48 34.86 14.67
C ALA A 564 -39.60 35.98 13.63
N THR A 565 -39.97 35.63 12.40
CA THR A 565 -40.16 36.57 11.29
C THR A 565 -41.36 37.48 11.55
N GLU A 566 -42.50 36.94 12.01
CA GLU A 566 -43.68 37.72 12.44
C GLU A 566 -43.34 38.70 13.58
N ALA A 567 -42.46 38.31 14.50
CA ALA A 567 -41.98 39.15 15.60
C ALA A 567 -40.85 40.13 15.21
N GLY A 568 -40.42 40.17 13.95
CA GLY A 568 -39.36 41.05 13.45
C GLY A 568 -37.94 40.67 13.90
N VAL A 569 -37.72 39.43 14.34
CA VAL A 569 -36.42 38.93 14.81
C VAL A 569 -35.55 38.50 13.63
N THR A 570 -34.41 39.17 13.42
CA THR A 570 -33.58 39.03 12.20
C THR A 570 -32.56 37.88 12.22
N LYS A 571 -32.55 37.03 13.25
CA LYS A 571 -31.71 35.81 13.34
C LYS A 571 -32.56 34.65 13.84
N SER A 572 -32.33 33.44 13.30
CA SER A 572 -33.13 32.26 13.62
C SER A 572 -33.05 31.92 15.12
N PRO A 573 -34.17 31.61 15.79
CA PRO A 573 -34.19 31.21 17.20
C PRO A 573 -33.74 29.76 17.41
N ILE A 574 -33.45 29.01 16.34
CA ILE A 574 -33.11 27.59 16.40
C ILE A 574 -31.75 27.33 15.72
N TYR A 575 -30.93 26.51 16.37
CA TYR A 575 -29.74 25.90 15.79
C TYR A 575 -29.93 24.37 15.77
N ARG A 576 -29.63 23.75 14.63
CA ARG A 576 -29.71 22.28 14.45
C ARG A 576 -28.31 21.71 14.26
N ALA A 577 -27.88 20.86 15.18
CA ALA A 577 -26.56 20.24 15.16
C ALA A 577 -26.65 18.74 14.84
N ALA A 578 -25.66 18.23 14.12
CA ALA A 578 -25.41 16.79 14.00
C ALA A 578 -24.56 16.29 15.19
N PRO A 579 -24.64 15.00 15.58
CA PRO A 579 -23.77 14.41 16.61
C PRO A 579 -22.27 14.53 16.32
N THR A 580 -21.91 14.65 15.03
CA THR A 580 -20.55 14.69 14.51
C THR A 580 -19.92 16.10 14.45
N VAL A 581 -20.59 17.14 14.97
CA VAL A 581 -20.02 18.49 15.05
C VAL A 581 -18.81 18.52 16.00
N GLU A 582 -17.68 19.10 15.57
CA GLU A 582 -16.43 19.15 16.33
C GLU A 582 -16.40 20.25 17.41
N TRP A 583 -17.33 20.20 18.36
CA TRP A 583 -17.42 21.10 19.52
C TRP A 583 -16.08 21.39 20.25
N PRO A 584 -15.10 20.46 20.37
CA PRO A 584 -13.82 20.78 21.02
C PRO A 584 -13.00 21.85 20.29
N HIS A 585 -13.02 21.92 18.96
CA HIS A 585 -12.04 22.67 18.16
C HIS A 585 -12.49 24.07 17.73
N ILE A 586 -13.77 24.42 17.91
CA ILE A 586 -14.33 25.70 17.46
C ILE A 586 -13.93 26.84 18.42
N THR A 587 -13.54 27.99 17.86
CA THR A 587 -13.19 29.18 18.64
C THR A 587 -14.42 29.96 19.10
N SER A 588 -14.38 30.49 20.34
CA SER A 588 -15.50 31.17 21.01
C SER A 588 -16.11 32.30 20.17
N ASN A 589 -15.28 33.08 19.50
CA ASN A 589 -15.69 34.33 18.86
C ASN A 589 -16.51 34.10 17.58
N SER A 590 -16.38 32.94 16.91
CA SER A 590 -17.25 32.59 15.78
C SER A 590 -18.64 32.25 16.28
N MET A 591 -18.75 31.27 17.18
CA MET A 591 -20.05 30.79 17.65
C MET A 591 -20.85 31.86 18.39
N GLN A 592 -20.22 32.85 19.03
CA GLN A 592 -20.95 33.99 19.60
C GLN A 592 -21.70 34.85 18.56
N SER A 593 -21.23 34.90 17.30
CA SER A 593 -22.00 35.47 16.19
C SER A 593 -23.09 34.52 15.71
N ASP A 594 -22.76 33.24 15.55
CA ASP A 594 -23.62 32.22 14.94
C ASP A 594 -24.82 31.86 15.83
N PHE A 595 -24.62 31.84 17.15
CA PHE A 595 -25.65 31.57 18.17
C PHE A 595 -26.38 32.84 18.65
N GLN A 596 -26.05 34.02 18.12
CA GLN A 596 -26.71 35.27 18.51
C GLN A 596 -28.21 35.24 18.17
N GLY A 597 -29.07 35.22 19.19
CA GLY A 597 -30.53 35.14 19.02
C GLY A 597 -31.10 33.72 19.14
N VAL A 598 -30.25 32.69 19.07
CA VAL A 598 -30.67 31.29 19.27
C VAL A 598 -31.25 31.10 20.68
N ARG A 599 -32.26 30.23 20.77
CA ARG A 599 -32.96 29.81 21.99
C ARG A 599 -33.03 28.29 22.10
N PHE A 600 -33.13 27.59 20.98
CA PHE A 600 -33.23 26.13 20.91
C PHE A 600 -32.03 25.52 20.17
N LEU A 601 -31.36 24.57 20.81
CA LEU A 601 -30.38 23.68 20.17
C LEU A 601 -31.00 22.28 20.05
N ILE A 602 -31.34 21.87 18.83
CA ILE A 602 -31.83 20.51 18.56
C ILE A 602 -30.67 19.67 18.02
N ILE A 603 -30.50 18.47 18.59
CA ILE A 603 -29.51 17.48 18.17
C ILE A 603 -30.25 16.17 17.89
N ASP A 604 -30.33 15.80 16.61
CA ASP A 604 -30.93 14.53 16.18
C ASP A 604 -29.90 13.38 16.23
N GLU A 605 -30.36 12.14 16.17
CA GLU A 605 -29.57 10.91 16.28
C GLU A 605 -28.64 10.82 17.52
N LYS A 606 -29.19 11.15 18.69
CA LYS A 606 -28.53 11.16 20.01
C LYS A 606 -27.83 9.87 20.42
N SER A 607 -28.09 8.74 19.76
CA SER A 607 -27.40 7.47 20.02
C SER A 607 -25.89 7.58 19.75
N MET A 608 -25.51 8.42 18.79
CA MET A 608 -24.11 8.71 18.44
C MET A 608 -23.45 9.77 19.35
N ILE A 609 -24.11 10.23 20.42
CA ILE A 609 -23.55 11.15 21.41
C ILE A 609 -22.96 10.35 22.58
N GLY A 610 -21.70 10.61 22.92
CA GLY A 610 -21.06 10.06 24.12
C GLY A 610 -21.00 11.06 25.28
N PHE A 611 -20.66 10.59 26.49
CA PHE A 611 -20.52 11.48 27.65
C PHE A 611 -19.53 12.63 27.41
N ARG A 612 -18.41 12.39 26.72
CA ARG A 612 -17.44 13.45 26.41
C ARG A 612 -18.00 14.46 25.39
N THR A 613 -18.82 14.03 24.43
CA THR A 613 -19.48 14.91 23.47
C THR A 613 -20.45 15.86 24.17
N ILE A 614 -21.35 15.34 25.02
CA ILE A 614 -22.34 16.19 25.72
C ILE A 614 -21.69 17.11 26.77
N PHE A 615 -20.57 16.69 27.37
CA PHE A 615 -19.72 17.58 28.18
C PHE A 615 -19.19 18.75 27.35
N TRP A 616 -18.60 18.52 26.17
CA TRP A 616 -18.10 19.61 25.32
C TRP A 616 -19.23 20.52 24.81
N ILE A 617 -20.43 19.98 24.54
CA ILE A 617 -21.61 20.79 24.19
C ILE A 617 -22.01 21.71 25.36
N ASP A 618 -22.12 21.19 26.58
CA ASP A 618 -22.42 21.98 27.79
C ASP A 618 -21.37 23.09 28.00
N GLN A 619 -20.08 22.76 27.94
CA GLN A 619 -19.00 23.74 28.13
C GLN A 619 -18.99 24.81 27.02
N ARG A 620 -19.19 24.44 25.75
CA ARG A 620 -19.24 25.43 24.66
C ARG A 620 -20.45 26.33 24.73
N CYS A 621 -21.62 25.85 25.12
CA CYS A 621 -22.77 26.73 25.32
C CYS A 621 -22.54 27.69 26.51
N ARG A 622 -21.87 27.26 27.58
CA ARG A 622 -21.43 28.13 28.69
C ARG A 622 -20.35 29.15 28.30
N ASP A 623 -19.49 28.84 27.32
CA ASP A 623 -18.51 29.78 26.76
C ASP A 623 -19.16 30.80 25.81
N ILE A 624 -20.23 30.42 25.10
CA ILE A 624 -21.00 31.29 24.21
C ILE A 624 -21.86 32.29 25.02
N PHE A 625 -22.51 31.83 26.09
CA PHE A 625 -23.39 32.63 26.96
C PHE A 625 -22.77 32.84 28.36
N PRO A 626 -21.70 33.66 28.50
CA PRO A 626 -20.96 33.83 29.74
C PRO A 626 -21.81 34.41 30.88
N GLU A 627 -22.86 35.17 30.59
CA GLU A 627 -23.85 35.67 31.54
C GLU A 627 -24.74 34.57 32.15
N LYS A 628 -24.84 33.41 31.48
CA LYS A 628 -25.56 32.21 31.91
C LYS A 628 -24.62 31.04 32.23
N ARG A 629 -23.31 31.27 32.41
CA ARG A 629 -22.28 30.23 32.57
C ARG A 629 -22.54 29.19 33.67
N THR A 630 -23.31 29.54 34.70
CA THR A 630 -23.72 28.63 35.78
C THR A 630 -24.85 27.68 35.37
N GLU A 631 -25.75 28.10 34.48
CA GLU A 631 -26.87 27.30 33.99
C GLU A 631 -26.38 26.13 33.11
N PRO A 632 -27.06 24.96 33.11
CA PRO A 632 -26.78 23.88 32.16
C PRO A 632 -26.81 24.40 30.73
N PHE A 633 -25.84 24.01 29.90
CA PHE A 633 -25.77 24.43 28.50
C PHE A 633 -25.91 25.95 28.27
N GLY A 634 -25.39 26.77 29.18
CA GLY A 634 -25.50 28.23 29.09
C GLY A 634 -26.95 28.74 29.03
N GLY A 635 -27.91 27.97 29.55
CA GLY A 635 -29.32 28.37 29.60
C GLY A 635 -30.07 28.32 28.26
N LEU A 636 -29.57 27.59 27.26
CA LEU A 636 -30.29 27.24 26.03
C LEU A 636 -31.30 26.11 26.27
N ASN A 637 -32.42 26.12 25.56
CA ASN A 637 -33.31 24.95 25.48
C ASN A 637 -32.65 23.88 24.60
N ILE A 638 -32.53 22.65 25.09
CA ILE A 638 -31.88 21.53 24.37
C ILE A 638 -32.88 20.41 24.11
N VAL A 639 -32.92 19.93 22.87
CA VAL A 639 -33.70 18.74 22.48
C VAL A 639 -32.75 17.67 21.94
N LEU A 640 -32.64 16.55 22.64
CA LEU A 640 -31.90 15.37 22.20
C LEU A 640 -32.87 14.36 21.61
N ALA A 641 -32.89 14.23 20.27
CA ALA A 641 -33.75 13.29 19.57
C ALA A 641 -32.98 12.05 19.10
N GLY A 642 -33.59 10.86 19.09
CA GLY A 642 -32.95 9.66 18.53
C GLY A 642 -33.58 8.33 18.95
N ASP A 643 -32.79 7.26 18.91
CA ASP A 643 -33.14 5.92 19.41
C ASP A 643 -31.86 5.23 19.91
N PHE A 644 -31.74 4.94 21.20
CA PHE A 644 -30.54 4.29 21.77
C PHE A 644 -30.32 2.84 21.33
N TYR A 645 -31.25 2.24 20.58
CA TYR A 645 -31.08 0.95 19.92
C TYR A 645 -30.56 1.06 18.46
N GLN A 646 -30.36 2.28 17.94
CA GLN A 646 -29.47 2.52 16.80
C GLN A 646 -28.01 2.62 17.26
N LEU A 647 -27.08 3.03 16.39
CA LEU A 647 -25.64 2.90 16.65
C LEU A 647 -25.15 3.72 17.86
N PRO A 648 -24.34 3.14 18.76
CA PRO A 648 -23.70 3.85 19.88
C PRO A 648 -22.55 4.77 19.38
N PRO A 649 -21.99 5.67 20.23
CA PRO A 649 -20.99 6.64 19.79
C PRO A 649 -19.62 5.97 19.52
N VAL A 650 -19.06 6.24 18.35
CA VAL A 650 -17.78 5.66 17.91
C VAL A 650 -16.65 6.03 18.87
N LYS A 651 -15.99 5.01 19.45
CA LYS A 651 -14.86 5.13 20.40
C LYS A 651 -15.17 5.94 21.67
N MET A 652 -16.44 6.10 22.06
CA MET A 652 -16.84 6.76 23.32
C MET A 652 -17.85 5.91 24.11
N LYS A 653 -18.13 6.30 25.36
CA LYS A 653 -19.18 5.68 26.17
C LYS A 653 -20.54 6.36 25.89
N PRO A 654 -21.61 5.59 25.60
CA PRO A 654 -22.95 6.14 25.37
C PRO A 654 -23.57 6.74 26.63
N LEU A 655 -24.55 7.62 26.44
CA LEU A 655 -25.26 8.33 27.51
C LEU A 655 -25.99 7.40 28.50
N TYR A 656 -26.32 6.17 28.10
CA TYR A 656 -26.95 5.14 28.94
C TYR A 656 -25.95 4.23 29.70
N SER A 657 -24.63 4.45 29.57
CA SER A 657 -23.63 3.65 30.27
C SER A 657 -23.55 4.00 31.77
N GLY A 658 -23.39 2.99 32.64
CA GLY A 658 -23.18 3.21 34.07
C GLY A 658 -21.83 3.88 34.39
N ASP A 659 -20.78 3.51 33.66
CA ASP A 659 -19.38 3.66 34.09
C ASP A 659 -18.68 4.90 33.49
N ALA A 660 -18.92 6.06 34.08
CA ALA A 660 -18.07 7.23 33.86
C ALA A 660 -16.77 7.12 34.69
N GLN A 661 -15.62 7.17 34.04
CA GLN A 661 -14.28 7.02 34.66
C GLN A 661 -13.42 8.29 34.57
N THR A 662 -13.53 9.07 33.50
CA THR A 662 -12.83 10.36 33.37
C THR A 662 -13.66 11.51 33.94
N MET A 663 -13.02 12.63 34.30
CA MET A 663 -13.72 13.81 34.83
C MET A 663 -14.71 14.39 33.78
N ASP A 664 -14.32 14.40 32.50
CA ASP A 664 -15.17 14.72 31.36
C ASP A 664 -16.41 13.82 31.32
N GLU A 665 -16.24 12.50 31.44
CA GLU A 665 -17.36 11.53 31.43
C GLU A 665 -18.30 11.72 32.61
N VAL A 666 -17.78 11.98 33.81
CA VAL A 666 -18.60 12.22 35.01
C VAL A 666 -19.40 13.52 34.84
N SER A 667 -18.78 14.56 34.29
CA SER A 667 -19.41 15.85 34.03
C SER A 667 -20.49 15.73 32.95
N GLY A 668 -20.20 15.03 31.84
CA GLY A 668 -21.16 14.77 30.77
C GLY A 668 -22.33 13.87 31.19
N ARG A 669 -22.09 12.87 32.05
CA ARG A 669 -23.15 12.06 32.67
C ARG A 669 -24.05 12.91 33.57
N ASN A 670 -23.49 13.88 34.28
CA ASN A 670 -24.28 14.81 35.09
C ASN A 670 -25.07 15.81 34.23
N ALA A 671 -24.50 16.31 33.12
CA ALA A 671 -25.21 17.14 32.15
C ALA A 671 -26.37 16.39 31.47
N TYR A 672 -26.17 15.11 31.11
CA TYR A 672 -27.26 14.26 30.58
C TYR A 672 -28.36 13.99 31.61
N ARG A 673 -28.01 13.86 32.90
CA ARG A 673 -29.00 13.71 34.00
C ARG A 673 -29.86 14.95 34.27
N ALA A 674 -29.54 16.10 33.67
CA ALA A 674 -30.40 17.29 33.73
C ALA A 674 -31.60 17.23 32.78
N PHE A 675 -31.64 16.28 31.83
CA PHE A 675 -32.76 16.08 30.90
C PHE A 675 -33.92 15.34 31.60
N ALA A 676 -34.67 16.08 32.41
CA ALA A 676 -35.77 15.55 33.24
C ALA A 676 -37.05 15.25 32.45
N VAL A 677 -37.21 15.78 31.23
CA VAL A 677 -38.39 15.56 30.38
C VAL A 677 -38.06 14.53 29.31
N THR A 678 -38.81 13.44 29.23
CA THR A 678 -38.70 12.42 28.16
C THR A 678 -40.05 12.22 27.48
N ILE A 679 -40.04 12.25 26.14
CA ILE A 679 -41.19 11.96 25.27
C ILE A 679 -40.79 10.81 24.35
N GLU A 680 -41.46 9.66 24.43
CA GLU A 680 -41.12 8.45 23.65
C GLU A 680 -42.20 8.09 22.61
N LEU A 681 -41.83 8.16 21.32
CA LEU A 681 -42.69 7.73 20.21
C LEU A 681 -42.64 6.21 19.99
N ASP A 682 -43.80 5.58 20.08
CA ASP A 682 -44.04 4.14 19.88
C ASP A 682 -44.62 3.83 18.48
N VAL A 683 -45.41 4.74 17.91
CA VAL A 683 -46.02 4.58 16.58
C VAL A 683 -44.98 4.72 15.46
N VAL A 684 -44.44 3.59 14.99
CA VAL A 684 -43.62 3.51 13.76
C VAL A 684 -44.46 3.93 12.54
N LYS A 685 -43.97 4.93 11.79
CA LYS A 685 -44.61 5.55 10.61
C LYS A 685 -43.93 5.23 9.27
N ARG A 686 -42.65 4.82 9.26
CA ARG A 686 -41.89 4.52 8.03
C ARG A 686 -42.41 3.28 7.31
N GLN A 687 -42.76 2.25 8.05
CA GLN A 687 -43.37 1.00 7.58
C GLN A 687 -44.89 1.01 7.83
N GLU A 688 -45.60 2.02 7.32
CA GLU A 688 -47.07 2.07 7.38
C GLU A 688 -47.68 1.08 6.37
N GLY A 689 -48.10 -0.08 6.89
CA GLY A 689 -48.90 -1.08 6.20
C GLY A 689 -49.75 -1.85 7.21
N VAL A 690 -50.92 -2.33 6.77
CA VAL A 690 -51.87 -3.13 7.56
C VAL A 690 -52.09 -4.53 6.97
N ASP A 691 -51.40 -4.84 5.88
CA ASP A 691 -51.26 -6.20 5.36
C ASP A 691 -50.38 -7.06 6.27
N GLU A 692 -50.55 -8.38 6.19
CA GLU A 692 -49.84 -9.33 7.05
C GLU A 692 -48.31 -9.27 6.88
N THR A 693 -47.81 -8.96 5.67
CA THR A 693 -46.37 -8.87 5.41
C THR A 693 -45.75 -7.63 6.07
N ALA A 694 -46.40 -6.47 5.99
CA ALA A 694 -45.97 -5.26 6.70
C ALA A 694 -46.02 -5.45 8.23
N VAL A 695 -47.05 -6.09 8.76
CA VAL A 695 -47.16 -6.41 10.20
C VAL A 695 -46.03 -7.34 10.66
N ARG A 696 -45.80 -8.45 9.95
CA ARG A 696 -44.69 -9.37 10.24
C ARG A 696 -43.33 -8.70 10.11
N PHE A 697 -43.11 -7.86 9.10
CA PHE A 697 -41.85 -7.13 8.92
C PHE A 697 -41.59 -6.11 10.03
N LYS A 698 -42.64 -5.43 10.52
CA LYS A 698 -42.55 -4.55 11.69
C LYS A 698 -42.23 -5.31 12.98
N GLN A 699 -42.81 -6.50 13.18
CA GLN A 699 -42.50 -7.37 14.31
C GLN A 699 -41.04 -7.87 14.26
N ALA A 700 -40.57 -8.30 13.09
CA ALA A 700 -39.18 -8.69 12.87
C ALA A 700 -38.20 -7.52 13.14
N LEU A 701 -38.53 -6.30 12.69
CA LEU A 701 -37.76 -5.09 12.99
C LEU A 701 -37.73 -4.75 14.49
N ASP A 702 -38.83 -4.94 15.21
CA ASP A 702 -38.91 -4.71 16.66
C ASP A 702 -38.11 -5.77 17.45
N ARG A 703 -38.15 -7.05 17.05
CA ARG A 703 -37.31 -8.11 17.62
C ARG A 703 -35.83 -7.90 17.32
N LEU A 704 -35.49 -7.49 16.09
CA LEU A 704 -34.13 -7.14 15.66
C LEU A 704 -33.57 -5.91 16.38
N ARG A 705 -34.43 -4.96 16.77
CA ARG A 705 -34.05 -3.80 17.61
C ARG A 705 -33.59 -4.22 19.00
N GLU A 706 -34.21 -5.27 19.55
CA GLU A 706 -34.00 -5.71 20.95
C GLU A 706 -33.04 -6.91 21.09
N ASP A 707 -32.36 -7.32 20.01
CA ASP A 707 -31.54 -8.54 19.91
C ASP A 707 -32.30 -9.85 20.26
N LYS A 708 -33.63 -9.86 20.05
CA LYS A 708 -34.56 -10.97 20.37
C LYS A 708 -35.10 -11.68 19.12
N ILE A 709 -34.30 -11.78 18.06
CA ILE A 709 -34.76 -12.29 16.77
C ILE A 709 -35.07 -13.79 16.81
N GLU A 710 -36.24 -14.17 16.29
CA GLU A 710 -36.76 -15.53 16.29
C GLU A 710 -36.55 -16.21 14.93
N ARG A 711 -36.79 -17.53 14.88
CA ARG A 711 -36.67 -18.33 13.66
C ARG A 711 -37.57 -17.81 12.52
N GLU A 712 -38.79 -17.40 12.86
CA GLU A 712 -39.77 -16.92 11.89
C GLU A 712 -39.32 -15.59 11.23
N ASP A 713 -38.64 -14.72 11.97
CA ASP A 713 -38.09 -13.47 11.44
C ASP A 713 -36.89 -13.74 10.52
N TRP A 714 -36.03 -14.70 10.88
CA TRP A 714 -34.93 -15.14 10.03
C TRP A 714 -35.43 -15.77 8.73
N GLU A 715 -36.49 -16.58 8.78
CA GLU A 715 -37.14 -17.15 7.59
C GLU A 715 -37.77 -16.04 6.73
N LEU A 716 -38.42 -15.05 7.35
CA LEU A 716 -38.97 -13.87 6.65
C LEU A 716 -37.89 -13.05 5.94
N LEU A 717 -36.76 -12.74 6.60
CA LEU A 717 -35.66 -11.98 6.00
C LEU A 717 -34.90 -12.80 4.93
N THR A 718 -34.71 -14.10 5.15
CA THR A 718 -34.02 -14.99 4.20
C THR A 718 -34.79 -15.14 2.89
N SER A 719 -36.12 -14.97 2.90
CA SER A 719 -36.94 -14.90 1.67
C SER A 719 -36.52 -13.78 0.68
N ARG A 720 -35.70 -12.83 1.12
CA ARG A 720 -35.21 -11.68 0.35
C ARG A 720 -33.73 -11.77 -0.04
N VAL A 721 -33.09 -12.94 0.10
CA VAL A 721 -31.73 -13.18 -0.41
C VAL A 721 -31.76 -13.34 -1.94
N GLN A 722 -30.79 -12.75 -2.65
CA GLN A 722 -30.78 -12.71 -4.13
C GLN A 722 -30.81 -14.09 -4.82
N SER A 723 -30.31 -15.14 -4.17
CA SER A 723 -30.38 -16.53 -4.67
C SER A 723 -31.78 -17.15 -4.55
N VAL A 724 -32.64 -16.60 -3.70
CA VAL A 724 -34.04 -17.01 -3.52
C VAL A 724 -34.97 -16.25 -4.47
N VAL A 725 -34.67 -14.98 -4.75
CA VAL A 725 -35.46 -14.10 -5.64
C VAL A 725 -34.68 -13.57 -6.86
N PRO A 726 -34.01 -14.43 -7.66
CA PRO A 726 -33.13 -13.99 -8.76
C PRO A 726 -33.84 -13.14 -9.82
N ASN A 727 -35.15 -13.35 -10.02
CA ASN A 727 -35.97 -12.58 -10.96
C ASN A 727 -36.20 -11.12 -10.52
N GLU A 728 -36.08 -10.82 -9.22
CA GLU A 728 -36.26 -9.45 -8.70
C GLU A 728 -34.95 -8.65 -8.67
N VAL A 729 -33.79 -9.30 -8.70
CA VAL A 729 -32.47 -8.64 -8.63
C VAL A 729 -32.29 -7.48 -9.63
N PRO A 730 -32.77 -7.56 -10.91
CA PRO A 730 -32.70 -6.42 -11.83
C PRO A 730 -33.44 -5.16 -11.36
N LEU A 731 -34.48 -5.30 -10.54
CA LEU A 731 -35.23 -4.17 -9.96
C LEU A 731 -34.42 -3.39 -8.92
N PHE A 732 -33.32 -3.97 -8.43
CA PHE A 732 -32.39 -3.38 -7.46
C PHE A 732 -31.09 -2.89 -8.11
N ARG A 733 -31.02 -2.80 -9.45
CA ARG A 733 -29.84 -2.34 -10.19
C ARG A 733 -29.31 -1.00 -9.70
N ASP A 734 -30.21 -0.05 -9.46
CA ASP A 734 -29.89 1.33 -9.11
C ASP A 734 -30.27 1.68 -7.66
N ALA A 735 -30.62 0.66 -6.85
CA ALA A 735 -30.84 0.78 -5.42
C ALA A 735 -29.51 0.96 -4.66
N ILE A 736 -29.55 1.78 -3.60
CA ILE A 736 -28.40 2.07 -2.75
C ILE A 736 -27.91 0.79 -2.04
N ARG A 737 -26.60 0.61 -1.96
CA ARG A 737 -25.98 -0.42 -1.10
C ARG A 737 -25.60 0.13 0.25
N ILE A 738 -25.82 -0.67 1.29
CA ILE A 738 -25.52 -0.27 2.66
C ILE A 738 -24.70 -1.38 3.31
N TYR A 739 -23.42 -1.09 3.60
CA TYR A 739 -22.45 -2.07 4.08
C TYR A 739 -21.92 -1.74 5.49
N PRO A 740 -21.56 -2.76 6.31
CA PRO A 740 -21.08 -2.52 7.66
C PRO A 740 -19.66 -1.90 7.73
N PHE A 741 -18.83 -2.03 6.69
CA PHE A 741 -17.43 -1.60 6.70
C PHE A 741 -17.09 -0.64 5.53
N LYS A 742 -16.31 0.43 5.80
CA LYS A 742 -15.85 1.40 4.79
C LYS A 742 -15.19 0.73 3.56
N GLY A 743 -14.36 -0.30 3.76
CA GLY A 743 -13.71 -1.01 2.65
C GLY A 743 -14.66 -1.73 1.68
N GLN A 744 -15.84 -2.19 2.12
CA GLN A 744 -16.86 -2.73 1.19
C GLN A 744 -17.50 -1.62 0.36
N VAL A 745 -17.72 -0.45 0.98
CA VAL A 745 -18.25 0.75 0.32
C VAL A 745 -17.27 1.28 -0.73
N GLU A 746 -15.99 1.38 -0.37
CA GLU A 746 -14.90 1.83 -1.24
C GLU A 746 -14.76 0.94 -2.48
N THR A 747 -14.64 -0.39 -2.29
CA THR A 747 -14.59 -1.36 -3.41
C THR A 747 -15.83 -1.25 -4.29
N TYR A 748 -17.04 -1.23 -3.72
CA TYR A 748 -18.26 -1.21 -4.53
C TYR A 748 -18.44 0.09 -5.33
N ASN A 749 -18.12 1.23 -4.73
CA ASN A 749 -18.17 2.54 -5.40
C ASN A 749 -17.14 2.62 -6.54
N HIS A 750 -15.94 2.06 -6.32
CA HIS A 750 -14.90 1.96 -7.32
C HIS A 750 -15.30 1.03 -8.48
N ASP A 751 -15.79 -0.17 -8.17
CA ASP A 751 -16.31 -1.14 -9.15
C ASP A 751 -17.42 -0.53 -10.01
N ARG A 752 -18.35 0.22 -9.42
CA ARG A 752 -19.41 0.91 -10.17
C ARG A 752 -18.89 2.01 -11.09
N LEU A 753 -17.91 2.81 -10.66
CA LEU A 753 -17.29 3.82 -11.54
C LEU A 753 -16.53 3.17 -12.70
N ARG A 754 -15.78 2.09 -12.43
CA ARG A 754 -15.16 1.24 -13.45
C ARG A 754 -16.18 0.77 -14.47
N ASP A 755 -17.19 0.04 -14.00
CA ASP A 755 -18.13 -0.70 -14.84
C ASP A 755 -19.16 0.23 -15.54
N SER A 756 -19.25 1.51 -15.12
CA SER A 756 -19.99 2.55 -15.84
C SER A 756 -19.45 2.85 -17.24
N ARG A 757 -18.14 2.61 -17.47
CA ARG A 757 -17.39 2.99 -18.67
C ARG A 757 -17.52 4.47 -19.09
N GLN A 758 -17.87 5.35 -18.15
CA GLN A 758 -17.87 6.80 -18.36
C GLN A 758 -16.48 7.40 -18.02
N PRO A 759 -16.05 8.48 -18.69
CA PRO A 759 -14.85 9.23 -18.33
C PRO A 759 -14.89 9.72 -16.88
N VAL A 760 -13.90 9.30 -16.10
CA VAL A 760 -13.67 9.71 -14.71
C VAL A 760 -12.54 10.74 -14.68
N ILE A 761 -12.72 11.80 -13.90
CA ILE A 761 -11.65 12.70 -13.48
C ILE A 761 -11.33 12.49 -12.00
N ARG A 762 -10.04 12.59 -11.66
CA ARG A 762 -9.50 12.45 -10.30
C ARG A 762 -9.11 13.83 -9.74
N ILE A 763 -9.91 14.37 -8.83
CA ILE A 763 -9.73 15.70 -8.22
C ILE A 763 -8.91 15.57 -6.93
N GLN A 764 -7.70 16.11 -6.93
CA GLN A 764 -6.81 16.15 -5.75
C GLN A 764 -7.17 17.33 -4.82
N ALA A 765 -7.18 17.08 -3.51
CA ALA A 765 -7.42 18.13 -2.52
C ALA A 765 -6.20 19.05 -2.36
N VAL A 766 -6.43 20.37 -2.34
CA VAL A 766 -5.37 21.35 -2.06
C VAL A 766 -5.13 21.39 -0.55
N ASN A 767 -3.92 21.04 -0.12
CA ASN A 767 -3.56 20.87 1.29
C ASN A 767 -2.49 21.89 1.72
N THR A 768 -2.69 22.51 2.89
CA THR A 768 -1.76 23.47 3.50
C THR A 768 -1.39 23.00 4.91
N GLY A 769 -0.10 23.06 5.27
CA GLY A 769 0.40 22.61 6.57
C GLY A 769 1.20 21.31 6.50
N ARG A 770 2.19 21.16 7.39
CA ARG A 770 3.12 20.02 7.38
C ARG A 770 2.39 18.76 7.87
N GLY A 771 2.07 17.86 6.93
CA GLY A 771 1.36 16.61 7.20
C GLY A 771 -0.11 16.61 6.77
N ALA A 772 -0.67 17.74 6.31
CA ALA A 772 -2.07 17.85 5.90
C ALA A 772 -2.50 16.79 4.86
N ALA A 773 -1.63 16.47 3.89
CA ALA A 773 -1.89 15.44 2.87
C ALA A 773 -1.77 13.97 3.38
N LYS A 774 -1.36 13.76 4.63
CA LYS A 774 -1.35 12.43 5.30
C LYS A 774 -2.52 12.24 6.27
N ALA A 775 -3.22 13.31 6.63
CA ALA A 775 -4.39 13.23 7.49
C ALA A 775 -5.56 12.53 6.79
N SER A 776 -6.33 11.75 7.54
CA SER A 776 -7.52 11.05 7.06
C SER A 776 -8.63 12.00 6.58
N THR A 777 -9.64 11.45 5.88
CA THR A 777 -10.89 12.18 5.57
C THR A 777 -11.63 12.59 6.83
N ASP A 778 -11.57 11.74 7.86
CA ASP A 778 -12.24 11.96 9.14
C ASP A 778 -11.58 13.13 9.91
N GLU A 779 -10.23 13.17 9.99
CA GLU A 779 -9.48 14.33 10.54
C GLU A 779 -9.70 15.64 9.77
N ALA A 780 -9.95 15.57 8.47
CA ALA A 780 -10.12 16.74 7.61
C ALA A 780 -11.59 17.23 7.52
N GLY A 781 -12.42 16.92 8.51
CA GLY A 781 -13.81 17.40 8.59
C GLY A 781 -14.69 16.92 7.44
N GLY A 782 -14.49 15.68 6.98
CA GLY A 782 -15.26 15.03 5.91
C GLY A 782 -14.75 15.28 4.48
N LEU A 783 -13.62 15.98 4.32
CA LEU A 783 -13.02 16.28 3.01
C LEU A 783 -11.97 15.24 2.60
N SER A 784 -12.30 14.45 1.58
CA SER A 784 -11.42 13.40 1.04
C SER A 784 -10.15 13.96 0.41
N GLN A 785 -9.02 13.27 0.59
CA GLN A 785 -7.74 13.67 -0.02
C GLN A 785 -7.79 13.65 -1.56
N GLN A 786 -8.63 12.78 -2.12
CA GLN A 786 -8.87 12.58 -3.54
C GLN A 786 -10.36 12.26 -3.74
N ILE A 787 -10.97 12.72 -4.83
CA ILE A 787 -12.32 12.33 -5.26
C ILE A 787 -12.24 11.91 -6.73
N GLU A 788 -12.91 10.81 -7.07
CA GLU A 788 -13.03 10.31 -8.45
C GLU A 788 -14.49 10.46 -8.90
N LEU A 789 -14.73 11.22 -9.97
CA LEU A 789 -16.07 11.58 -10.45
C LEU A 789 -16.19 11.35 -11.96
N SER A 790 -17.34 10.87 -12.43
CA SER A 790 -17.71 10.89 -13.85
C SER A 790 -19.06 11.61 -14.02
N ILE A 791 -19.31 12.13 -15.23
CA ILE A 791 -20.63 12.68 -15.55
C ILE A 791 -21.67 11.55 -15.50
N GLY A 792 -22.78 11.80 -14.80
CA GLY A 792 -23.80 10.79 -14.48
C GLY A 792 -23.48 9.92 -13.26
N CYS A 793 -22.37 10.14 -12.54
CA CYS A 793 -22.07 9.35 -11.34
C CYS A 793 -22.95 9.72 -10.14
N ARG A 794 -23.14 8.77 -9.22
CA ARG A 794 -23.93 8.96 -8.01
C ARG A 794 -23.05 9.45 -6.87
N VAL A 795 -23.42 10.59 -6.28
CA VAL A 795 -22.70 11.23 -5.17
C VAL A 795 -23.62 11.54 -3.99
N MET A 796 -23.02 11.75 -2.83
CA MET A 796 -23.65 12.21 -1.60
C MET A 796 -22.93 13.46 -1.10
N LEU A 797 -23.70 14.42 -0.59
CA LEU A 797 -23.20 15.67 -0.01
C LEU A 797 -22.74 15.43 1.43
N ASN A 798 -21.49 15.79 1.75
CA ASN A 798 -20.86 15.59 3.06
C ASN A 798 -20.99 16.81 4.00
N SER A 799 -21.83 17.79 3.67
CA SER A 799 -21.95 19.03 4.44
C SER A 799 -23.32 19.70 4.30
N ASN A 800 -23.81 20.33 5.36
CA ASN A 800 -24.97 21.22 5.25
C ASN A 800 -24.58 22.49 4.50
N LEU A 801 -25.09 22.66 3.27
CA LEU A 801 -24.95 23.89 2.48
C LEU A 801 -26.16 24.80 2.68
N TRP A 802 -27.36 24.22 2.66
CA TRP A 802 -28.63 24.93 2.82
C TRP A 802 -29.74 23.96 3.26
N THR A 803 -29.94 23.85 4.56
CA THR A 803 -30.77 22.81 5.19
C THR A 803 -32.26 22.94 4.81
N GLU A 804 -32.73 24.17 4.61
CA GLU A 804 -34.12 24.53 4.34
C GLU A 804 -34.55 24.16 2.92
N ALA A 805 -33.60 24.18 1.98
CA ALA A 805 -33.78 23.77 0.58
C ALA A 805 -33.47 22.27 0.33
N GLY A 806 -33.12 21.51 1.38
CA GLY A 806 -32.77 20.08 1.28
C GLY A 806 -31.28 19.77 1.05
N LEU A 807 -30.40 20.78 1.00
CA LEU A 807 -28.95 20.60 0.77
C LEU A 807 -28.21 20.31 2.09
N VAL A 808 -28.44 19.10 2.61
CA VAL A 808 -27.91 18.60 3.89
C VAL A 808 -26.81 17.55 3.71
N ASN A 809 -26.03 17.33 4.76
CA ASN A 809 -25.18 16.15 4.87
C ASN A 809 -26.05 14.88 4.71
N GLY A 810 -25.64 13.96 3.84
CA GLY A 810 -26.43 12.79 3.43
C GLY A 810 -27.34 13.01 2.20
N ALA A 811 -27.45 14.22 1.65
CA ALA A 811 -28.27 14.45 0.46
C ALA A 811 -27.63 13.81 -0.79
N PHE A 812 -28.32 12.84 -1.40
CA PHE A 812 -27.90 12.22 -2.65
C PHE A 812 -28.14 13.13 -3.85
N SER A 813 -27.21 13.07 -4.82
CA SER A 813 -27.34 13.72 -6.12
C SER A 813 -26.61 12.94 -7.21
N THR A 814 -26.89 13.27 -8.46
CA THR A 814 -26.22 12.72 -9.64
C THR A 814 -25.45 13.84 -10.35
N VAL A 815 -24.18 13.61 -10.67
CA VAL A 815 -23.31 14.61 -11.33
C VAL A 815 -23.84 14.90 -12.74
N HIS A 816 -24.06 16.18 -13.05
CA HIS A 816 -24.46 16.66 -14.38
C HIS A 816 -23.28 17.21 -15.18
N ASP A 817 -22.40 17.98 -14.53
CA ASP A 817 -21.26 18.64 -15.19
C ASP A 817 -20.11 18.91 -14.19
N ILE A 818 -18.88 19.04 -14.67
CA ILE A 818 -17.68 19.36 -13.85
C ILE A 818 -16.97 20.52 -14.55
N ILE A 819 -16.80 21.66 -13.87
CA ILE A 819 -16.58 22.93 -14.57
C ILE A 819 -15.38 23.73 -14.03
N TRP A 820 -14.71 24.43 -14.94
CA TRP A 820 -13.52 25.25 -14.67
C TRP A 820 -13.75 26.71 -15.03
N ALA A 821 -13.00 27.61 -14.38
CA ALA A 821 -12.99 29.03 -14.71
C ALA A 821 -12.41 29.26 -16.12
N ALA A 822 -12.85 30.33 -16.79
CA ALA A 822 -12.40 30.64 -18.14
C ALA A 822 -10.89 30.92 -18.17
N GLY A 823 -10.13 30.08 -18.89
CA GLY A 823 -8.67 30.17 -19.03
C GLY A 823 -7.85 29.26 -18.11
N SER A 824 -8.48 28.49 -17.21
CA SER A 824 -7.80 27.51 -16.36
C SER A 824 -7.19 26.35 -17.16
N ASP A 825 -6.00 25.89 -16.76
CA ASP A 825 -5.41 24.64 -17.27
C ASP A 825 -5.96 23.43 -16.50
N VAL A 826 -6.88 22.69 -17.11
CA VAL A 826 -7.55 21.51 -16.52
C VAL A 826 -6.57 20.42 -16.05
N ARG A 827 -5.32 20.40 -16.55
CA ARG A 827 -4.28 19.44 -16.13
C ARG A 827 -3.47 19.90 -14.92
N LYS A 828 -3.71 21.12 -14.41
CA LYS A 828 -3.01 21.72 -13.27
C LYS A 828 -3.95 22.28 -12.20
N GLU A 829 -5.10 22.81 -12.59
CA GLU A 829 -6.06 23.50 -11.73
C GLU A 829 -7.27 22.60 -11.43
N PRO A 830 -7.73 22.53 -10.17
CA PRO A 830 -8.99 21.85 -9.84
C PRO A 830 -10.18 22.60 -10.44
N PRO A 831 -11.31 21.93 -10.72
CA PRO A 831 -12.53 22.60 -11.14
C PRO A 831 -13.01 23.59 -10.07
N ASN A 832 -13.68 24.67 -10.49
CA ASN A 832 -14.18 25.69 -9.57
C ASN A 832 -15.59 25.36 -9.04
N ALA A 833 -16.33 24.48 -9.74
CA ALA A 833 -17.61 23.96 -9.29
C ALA A 833 -17.93 22.58 -9.92
N ILE A 834 -18.87 21.87 -9.31
CA ILE A 834 -19.50 20.66 -9.87
C ILE A 834 -21.01 20.91 -9.93
N LEU A 835 -21.63 20.73 -11.10
CA LEU A 835 -23.09 20.80 -11.24
C LEU A 835 -23.68 19.42 -10.93
N VAL A 836 -24.60 19.35 -9.98
CA VAL A 836 -25.29 18.11 -9.60
C VAL A 836 -26.81 18.29 -9.60
N HIS A 837 -27.55 17.21 -9.87
CA HIS A 837 -29.00 17.14 -9.72
C HIS A 837 -29.33 16.35 -8.44
N PHE A 838 -29.90 17.01 -7.44
CA PHE A 838 -30.35 16.39 -6.18
C PHE A 838 -31.76 15.82 -6.34
N ASP A 839 -31.98 14.62 -5.79
CA ASP A 839 -33.30 13.95 -5.81
C ASP A 839 -34.40 14.77 -5.11
N HIS A 840 -34.02 15.51 -4.07
CA HIS A 840 -34.93 16.13 -3.10
C HIS A 840 -34.51 17.58 -2.78
N TYR A 841 -34.28 18.39 -3.81
CA TYR A 841 -34.02 19.83 -3.69
C TYR A 841 -35.30 20.64 -3.93
N SER A 842 -35.56 21.65 -3.09
CA SER A 842 -36.77 22.49 -3.13
C SER A 842 -36.50 23.97 -3.40
N GLY A 843 -35.24 24.37 -3.62
CA GLY A 843 -34.87 25.74 -3.97
C GLY A 843 -34.87 26.01 -5.47
N GLU A 844 -34.60 27.27 -5.83
CA GLU A 844 -34.42 27.69 -7.24
C GLU A 844 -33.16 27.05 -7.86
N PRO A 845 -33.29 26.25 -8.95
CA PRO A 845 -32.15 25.63 -9.59
C PRO A 845 -31.30 26.63 -10.37
N PHE A 846 -30.01 26.32 -10.53
CA PHE A 846 -29.13 27.10 -11.38
C PHE A 846 -29.53 26.95 -12.85
N GLN A 847 -29.87 28.07 -13.49
CA GLN A 847 -30.40 28.10 -14.85
C GLN A 847 -29.31 27.79 -15.88
N ILE A 848 -29.34 26.56 -16.42
CA ILE A 848 -28.57 26.14 -17.59
C ILE A 848 -29.42 26.14 -18.86
N LEU A 849 -28.77 26.24 -20.03
CA LEU A 849 -29.44 26.25 -21.34
C LEU A 849 -30.29 25.00 -21.60
N ASP A 850 -29.91 23.85 -21.04
CA ASP A 850 -30.62 22.58 -21.18
C ASP A 850 -31.89 22.48 -20.30
N GLY A 851 -32.20 23.49 -19.48
CA GLY A 851 -33.41 23.57 -18.64
C GLY A 851 -33.53 22.56 -17.49
N LYS A 852 -32.55 21.69 -17.28
CA LYS A 852 -32.56 20.71 -16.17
C LYS A 852 -32.29 21.40 -14.82
N PRO A 853 -32.95 20.99 -13.73
CA PRO A 853 -32.67 21.53 -12.40
C PRO A 853 -31.31 21.03 -11.91
N VAL A 854 -30.31 21.91 -11.85
CA VAL A 854 -28.96 21.60 -11.34
C VAL A 854 -28.53 22.59 -10.26
N VAL A 855 -27.58 22.17 -9.43
CA VAL A 855 -27.08 22.91 -8.27
C VAL A 855 -25.55 22.92 -8.30
N PRO A 856 -24.88 24.09 -8.22
CA PRO A 856 -23.42 24.16 -8.19
C PRO A 856 -22.87 23.91 -6.78
N ILE A 857 -22.07 22.87 -6.64
CA ILE A 857 -21.28 22.58 -5.44
C ILE A 857 -19.90 23.22 -5.62
N LEU A 858 -19.49 24.03 -4.64
CA LEU A 858 -18.18 24.70 -4.62
C LEU A 858 -17.20 23.93 -3.73
N PRO A 859 -15.87 24.10 -3.90
CA PRO A 859 -14.88 23.60 -2.96
C PRO A 859 -15.07 24.21 -1.57
N ALA A 860 -15.12 23.37 -0.53
CA ALA A 860 -15.16 23.80 0.86
C ALA A 860 -13.75 23.72 1.47
N GLN A 861 -13.42 24.66 2.37
CA GLN A 861 -12.21 24.58 3.19
C GLN A 861 -12.53 24.06 4.59
N ARG A 862 -11.70 23.15 5.09
CA ARG A 862 -11.66 22.75 6.51
C ARG A 862 -10.29 23.05 7.10
N GLU A 863 -10.29 23.52 8.35
CA GLU A 863 -9.09 23.68 9.17
C GLU A 863 -9.13 22.62 10.28
N PHE A 864 -8.01 21.96 10.53
CA PHE A 864 -7.91 20.82 11.44
C PHE A 864 -6.51 20.73 12.06
N GLN A 865 -6.32 19.81 13.01
CA GLN A 865 -5.01 19.53 13.60
C GLN A 865 -4.55 18.12 13.23
N HIS A 866 -3.30 18.00 12.77
CA HIS A 866 -2.65 16.69 12.57
C HIS A 866 -1.45 16.60 13.51
N GLY A 867 -1.58 15.79 14.56
CA GLY A 867 -0.69 15.87 15.73
C GLY A 867 -0.81 17.25 16.40
N SER A 868 0.30 17.98 16.49
CA SER A 868 0.35 19.35 17.01
C SER A 868 0.39 20.45 15.94
N VAL A 869 0.24 20.10 14.66
CA VAL A 869 0.33 21.04 13.53
C VAL A 869 -1.06 21.43 13.03
N ALA A 870 -1.32 22.73 12.94
CA ALA A 870 -2.50 23.27 12.27
C ALA A 870 -2.39 23.07 10.75
N CYS A 871 -3.43 22.50 10.17
CA CYS A 871 -3.52 22.08 8.77
C CYS A 871 -4.83 22.58 8.15
N ARG A 872 -4.85 22.71 6.82
CA ARG A 872 -6.05 23.08 6.04
C ARG A 872 -6.16 22.20 4.81
N ARG A 873 -7.39 21.83 4.43
CA ARG A 873 -7.71 21.11 3.19
C ARG A 873 -8.86 21.82 2.48
N LEU A 874 -8.71 22.03 1.17
CA LEU A 874 -9.72 22.56 0.26
C LEU A 874 -10.09 21.47 -0.73
N GLN A 875 -11.37 21.08 -0.76
CA GLN A 875 -11.92 20.02 -1.59
C GLN A 875 -13.45 20.17 -1.67
N PHE A 876 -14.08 19.60 -2.69
CA PHE A 876 -15.55 19.49 -2.74
C PHE A 876 -16.09 18.63 -1.58
N PRO A 877 -17.19 19.04 -0.91
CA PRO A 877 -17.83 18.26 0.13
C PRO A 877 -18.72 17.15 -0.47
N LEU A 878 -18.16 16.30 -1.34
CA LEU A 878 -18.86 15.21 -2.01
C LEU A 878 -18.13 13.88 -1.81
N THR A 879 -18.86 12.78 -1.79
CA THR A 879 -18.33 11.41 -1.92
C THR A 879 -19.16 10.60 -2.92
N ILE A 880 -18.60 9.55 -3.51
CA ILE A 880 -19.33 8.62 -4.38
C ILE A 880 -20.26 7.75 -3.52
N ALA A 881 -21.47 7.48 -4.02
CA ALA A 881 -22.57 6.95 -3.23
C ALA A 881 -23.47 5.95 -4.00
N TYR A 882 -22.87 4.97 -4.68
CA TYR A 882 -23.58 3.74 -5.09
C TYR A 882 -23.70 2.75 -3.92
N ALA A 883 -22.74 2.80 -3.00
CA ALA A 883 -22.78 2.25 -1.66
C ALA A 883 -22.48 3.36 -0.63
N ILE A 884 -23.01 3.18 0.59
CA ILE A 884 -22.67 3.94 1.80
C ILE A 884 -22.51 2.98 2.99
N THR A 885 -21.94 3.44 4.09
CA THR A 885 -21.90 2.62 5.32
C THR A 885 -23.26 2.61 6.03
N VAL A 886 -23.48 1.60 6.87
CA VAL A 886 -24.63 1.58 7.80
C VAL A 886 -24.67 2.83 8.69
N HIS A 887 -23.50 3.36 9.07
CA HIS A 887 -23.38 4.57 9.89
C HIS A 887 -23.89 5.81 9.15
N GLU A 888 -23.50 5.99 7.88
CA GLU A 888 -23.99 7.08 7.02
C GLU A 888 -25.48 6.93 6.69
N SER A 889 -26.02 5.70 6.71
CA SER A 889 -27.45 5.45 6.48
C SER A 889 -28.37 5.81 7.66
N GLN A 890 -27.83 6.14 8.83
CA GLN A 890 -28.63 6.54 10.00
C GLN A 890 -29.44 7.83 9.69
N GLY A 891 -30.60 8.03 10.31
CA GLY A 891 -31.63 8.99 9.87
C GLY A 891 -32.36 8.64 8.55
N MET A 892 -31.63 8.21 7.51
CA MET A 892 -32.14 8.06 6.14
C MET A 892 -33.36 7.13 5.99
N THR A 893 -34.12 7.36 4.92
CA THR A 893 -35.23 6.50 4.47
C THR A 893 -35.15 6.35 2.95
N VAL A 894 -35.22 5.12 2.43
CA VAL A 894 -35.12 4.84 0.99
C VAL A 894 -36.25 3.92 0.52
N SER A 895 -36.55 3.96 -0.78
CA SER A 895 -37.55 3.09 -1.41
C SER A 895 -37.06 1.64 -1.50
N GLN A 896 -35.82 1.46 -1.96
CA GLN A 896 -35.14 0.17 -2.08
C GLN A 896 -33.71 0.27 -1.54
N ALA A 897 -33.24 -0.81 -0.91
CA ALA A 897 -31.85 -0.97 -0.47
C ALA A 897 -31.36 -2.40 -0.70
N VAL A 898 -30.05 -2.53 -0.96
CA VAL A 898 -29.34 -3.81 -1.06
C VAL A 898 -28.34 -3.91 0.09
N LEU A 899 -28.38 -5.02 0.84
CA LEU A 899 -27.66 -5.17 2.11
C LEU A 899 -26.76 -6.42 2.14
N ASP A 900 -25.64 -6.33 2.86
CA ASP A 900 -24.88 -7.49 3.38
C ASP A 900 -24.94 -7.46 4.91
N ILE A 901 -25.60 -8.46 5.50
CA ILE A 901 -25.68 -8.68 6.96
C ILE A 901 -25.12 -10.05 7.39
N SER A 902 -24.40 -10.73 6.49
CA SER A 902 -23.88 -12.10 6.66
C SER A 902 -22.84 -12.20 7.78
N LYS A 903 -22.01 -11.17 7.92
CA LYS A 903 -20.99 -11.05 8.96
C LYS A 903 -21.65 -10.69 10.29
N ARG A 904 -21.08 -11.15 11.42
CA ARG A 904 -21.53 -10.75 12.76
C ARG A 904 -21.27 -9.27 13.01
N ASP A 905 -22.20 -8.64 13.73
CA ASP A 905 -22.09 -7.25 14.13
C ASP A 905 -20.90 -7.05 15.10
N PHE A 906 -20.07 -6.06 14.80
CA PHE A 906 -18.95 -5.63 15.66
C PHE A 906 -19.37 -4.53 16.65
N THR A 907 -20.63 -4.08 16.59
CA THR A 907 -21.23 -3.03 17.40
C THR A 907 -22.75 -3.22 17.34
N PRO A 908 -23.50 -3.13 18.46
CA PRO A 908 -24.95 -3.36 18.46
C PRO A 908 -25.68 -2.37 17.55
N GLY A 909 -26.86 -2.79 17.06
CA GLY A 909 -27.74 -1.94 16.25
C GLY A 909 -27.39 -1.81 14.76
N ILE A 910 -26.25 -2.35 14.28
CA ILE A 910 -25.86 -2.30 12.85
C ILE A 910 -26.99 -2.84 11.95
N ARG A 911 -27.44 -4.08 12.18
CA ARG A 911 -28.51 -4.67 11.37
C ARG A 911 -29.85 -3.97 11.54
N TYR A 912 -30.20 -3.54 12.75
CA TYR A 912 -31.43 -2.79 12.99
C TYR A 912 -31.43 -1.49 12.18
N VAL A 913 -30.33 -0.72 12.17
CA VAL A 913 -30.19 0.47 11.32
C VAL A 913 -30.33 0.08 9.85
N ALA A 914 -29.54 -0.88 9.35
CA ALA A 914 -29.53 -1.27 7.94
C ALA A 914 -30.90 -1.71 7.41
N VAL A 915 -31.58 -2.62 8.12
CA VAL A 915 -32.88 -3.17 7.69
C VAL A 915 -34.01 -2.15 7.85
N SER A 916 -33.94 -1.26 8.85
CA SER A 916 -35.00 -0.25 9.08
C SER A 916 -35.00 0.94 8.11
N ARG A 917 -34.10 1.00 7.11
CA ARG A 917 -34.04 2.10 6.13
C ARG A 917 -35.16 2.05 5.09
N VAL A 918 -35.66 0.87 4.77
CA VAL A 918 -36.69 0.63 3.73
C VAL A 918 -38.11 0.69 4.30
N LYS A 919 -39.10 1.01 3.45
CA LYS A 919 -40.51 1.10 3.84
C LYS A 919 -41.26 -0.24 3.84
N THR A 920 -40.83 -1.20 3.02
CA THR A 920 -41.50 -2.50 2.83
C THR A 920 -40.46 -3.63 2.76
N LEU A 921 -40.89 -4.87 3.02
CA LEU A 921 -40.03 -6.05 2.86
C LEU A 921 -39.58 -6.26 1.41
N GLN A 922 -40.47 -5.96 0.45
CA GLN A 922 -40.16 -5.98 -1.00
C GLN A 922 -39.19 -4.86 -1.41
N GLY A 923 -38.99 -3.84 -0.56
CA GLY A 923 -37.94 -2.83 -0.73
C GLY A 923 -36.54 -3.32 -0.31
N ILE A 924 -36.40 -4.55 0.19
CA ILE A 924 -35.12 -5.11 0.61
C ILE A 924 -34.66 -6.26 -0.30
N LEU A 925 -33.34 -6.34 -0.47
CA LEU A 925 -32.62 -7.46 -1.07
C LEU A 925 -31.33 -7.69 -0.29
N PHE A 926 -30.99 -8.95 -0.01
CA PHE A 926 -29.73 -9.33 0.62
C PHE A 926 -28.80 -10.00 -0.41
N GLU A 927 -27.53 -9.57 -0.46
CA GLU A 927 -26.57 -10.12 -1.45
C GLU A 927 -26.07 -11.51 -1.05
N GLU A 928 -25.89 -11.76 0.24
CA GLU A 928 -25.41 -13.05 0.76
C GLU A 928 -26.44 -13.73 1.66
N SER A 929 -26.41 -15.06 1.69
CA SER A 929 -27.16 -15.87 2.66
C SER A 929 -26.54 -15.74 4.06
N PHE A 930 -27.38 -15.72 5.09
CA PHE A 930 -26.96 -15.53 6.48
C PHE A 930 -27.68 -16.50 7.43
N ASP A 931 -26.97 -17.04 8.42
CA ASP A 931 -27.54 -17.93 9.43
C ASP A 931 -28.28 -17.16 10.52
N LEU A 932 -29.27 -17.78 11.18
CA LEU A 932 -29.87 -17.26 12.42
C LEU A 932 -28.82 -16.95 13.49
N GLN A 933 -27.76 -17.78 13.60
CA GLN A 933 -26.65 -17.55 14.54
C GLN A 933 -25.67 -16.44 14.11
N SER A 934 -25.85 -15.85 12.93
CA SER A 934 -25.21 -14.57 12.59
C SER A 934 -25.95 -13.42 13.27
N LEU A 935 -27.29 -13.45 13.24
CA LEU A 935 -28.19 -12.37 13.68
C LEU A 935 -28.26 -12.18 15.20
N LEU A 936 -27.80 -13.16 15.98
CA LEU A 936 -27.73 -13.08 17.44
C LEU A 936 -26.55 -12.19 17.92
N PRO A 937 -26.66 -11.55 19.09
CA PRO A 937 -25.63 -10.67 19.63
C PRO A 937 -24.33 -11.41 19.96
N ASN A 938 -23.19 -10.81 19.62
CA ASN A 938 -21.87 -11.42 19.74
C ASN A 938 -21.23 -11.12 21.11
N ILE A 939 -21.72 -11.81 22.16
CA ILE A 939 -21.38 -11.56 23.57
C ILE A 939 -19.86 -11.66 23.86
N ASP A 940 -19.14 -12.53 23.14
CA ASP A 940 -17.69 -12.76 23.31
C ASP A 940 -16.79 -11.68 22.65
N ALA A 941 -17.37 -10.64 22.03
CA ALA A 941 -16.61 -9.57 21.39
C ALA A 941 -15.97 -8.62 22.40
N PHE A 942 -14.65 -8.40 22.31
CA PHE A 942 -13.94 -7.37 23.06
C PHE A 942 -14.57 -5.98 22.82
N GLY A 943 -15.22 -5.44 23.86
CA GLY A 943 -15.89 -4.14 23.79
C GLY A 943 -17.40 -4.19 23.52
N TYR A 944 -18.07 -5.35 23.67
CA TYR A 944 -19.53 -5.42 23.62
C TYR A 944 -20.18 -4.44 24.62
N ILE A 945 -20.81 -3.39 24.08
CA ILE A 945 -21.67 -2.48 24.83
C ILE A 945 -23.05 -3.14 24.87
N PRO A 946 -23.60 -3.51 26.04
CA PRO A 946 -24.96 -4.02 26.10
C PRO A 946 -25.96 -2.95 25.65
N LEU A 947 -27.05 -3.37 25.01
CA LEU A 947 -28.21 -2.52 24.75
C LEU A 947 -28.67 -1.81 26.05
N PRO A 948 -29.27 -0.62 25.96
CA PRO A 948 -29.79 0.07 27.13
C PRO A 948 -30.76 -0.85 27.89
N PRO A 949 -30.69 -0.91 29.23
CA PRO A 949 -31.68 -1.63 30.01
C PRO A 949 -33.05 -1.03 29.72
N SER A 950 -34.05 -1.89 29.52
CA SER A 950 -35.43 -1.48 29.26
C SER A 950 -35.87 -0.43 30.28
N LEU A 951 -36.08 0.81 29.84
CA LEU A 951 -36.46 1.89 30.74
C LEU A 951 -37.80 1.52 31.42
N PRO A 952 -37.90 1.59 32.75
CA PRO A 952 -39.20 1.47 33.39
C PRO A 952 -40.07 2.64 32.92
N PRO A 953 -41.35 2.41 32.58
CA PRO A 953 -42.24 3.48 32.14
C PRO A 953 -42.43 4.47 33.30
N PHE A 954 -41.81 5.64 33.19
CA PHE A 954 -41.98 6.70 34.17
C PHE A 954 -43.41 7.23 34.09
N SER A 955 -44.22 6.89 35.11
CA SER A 955 -45.60 7.33 35.23
C SER A 955 -45.64 8.84 35.42
N PHE A 956 -46.33 9.53 34.50
CA PHE A 956 -46.54 10.97 34.54
C PHE A 956 -47.53 11.31 35.67
N GLU A 957 -47.05 11.74 36.84
CA GLU A 957 -47.93 12.39 37.84
C GLU A 957 -48.30 13.79 37.33
N SER A 958 -49.53 13.92 36.82
CA SER A 958 -50.03 15.10 36.12
C SER A 958 -50.29 16.27 37.06
N ASN A 959 -49.29 17.14 37.24
CA ASN A 959 -49.42 18.40 38.00
C ASN A 959 -48.87 19.63 37.23
N LEU A 960 -49.29 19.81 35.98
CA LEU A 960 -49.28 21.10 35.29
C LEU A 960 -50.68 21.40 34.72
N PRO A 961 -51.20 22.63 34.88
CA PRO A 961 -52.61 22.92 34.60
C PRO A 961 -52.89 23.04 33.11
N ILE A 962 -53.84 22.24 32.61
CA ILE A 962 -54.45 22.44 31.28
C ILE A 962 -55.32 23.70 31.35
N CYS A 963 -54.77 24.85 30.95
CA CYS A 963 -55.50 26.10 30.95
C CYS A 963 -56.48 26.15 29.75
N SER A 964 -57.77 26.02 30.04
CA SER A 964 -58.85 26.27 29.09
C SER A 964 -59.75 27.40 29.59
N SER A 965 -60.41 28.10 28.65
CA SER A 965 -61.35 29.22 28.84
C SER A 965 -60.73 30.64 28.92
N PRO A 966 -61.47 31.71 28.52
CA PRO A 966 -60.87 32.99 28.12
C PRO A 966 -60.99 34.18 29.11
N LEU A 967 -60.13 35.17 28.87
CA LEU A 967 -60.11 36.58 29.33
C LEU A 967 -61.37 37.16 30.03
N LYS A 968 -61.20 37.67 31.27
CA LYS A 968 -61.40 39.10 31.66
C LYS A 968 -60.95 39.37 33.13
N PRO A 969 -60.80 40.64 33.58
CA PRO A 969 -59.78 41.00 34.59
C PRO A 969 -60.29 41.54 35.94
N SER A 970 -59.32 41.78 36.85
CA SER A 970 -59.15 42.97 37.73
C SER A 970 -59.03 42.71 39.25
N SER A 971 -58.38 43.67 39.95
CA SER A 971 -58.18 43.79 41.41
C SER A 971 -57.24 42.76 42.08
N LEU A 972 -56.63 43.00 43.25
CA LEU A 972 -55.87 44.15 43.82
C LEU A 972 -55.41 43.75 45.24
N ARG A 973 -54.25 44.24 45.72
CA ARG A 973 -53.74 44.14 47.13
C ARG A 973 -53.25 42.73 47.58
N ASN A 974 -52.44 42.55 48.64
CA ASN A 974 -51.37 43.34 49.32
C ASN A 974 -50.71 42.44 50.41
N HIS A 975 -49.39 42.59 50.68
CA HIS A 975 -48.70 42.23 51.95
C HIS A 975 -48.77 40.74 52.40
N ASP A 976 -48.00 40.17 53.33
CA ASP A 976 -46.75 40.54 54.07
C ASP A 976 -46.03 39.20 54.45
N SER A 977 -44.71 39.01 54.26
CA SER A 977 -43.58 39.27 55.19
C SER A 977 -43.20 38.12 56.17
N ARG A 978 -41.88 37.89 56.38
CA ARG A 978 -41.22 37.18 57.51
C ARG A 978 -41.39 35.64 57.61
N ASP A 979 -40.68 34.83 58.42
CA ASP A 979 -39.31 34.72 59.03
C ASP A 979 -39.25 33.25 59.62
N ASP A 980 -38.21 32.54 60.07
CA ASP A 980 -36.75 32.72 60.31
C ASP A 980 -36.02 31.35 60.08
N ALA A 981 -34.73 31.21 60.41
CA ALA A 981 -33.88 30.01 60.29
C ALA A 981 -34.05 28.92 61.37
N PHE A 982 -33.38 27.75 61.22
CA PHE A 982 -32.33 27.32 62.18
C PHE A 982 -31.41 26.17 61.67
N ARG A 983 -30.35 25.86 62.44
CA ARG A 983 -29.21 24.98 62.13
C ARG A 983 -29.34 23.56 62.70
N SER A 984 -28.60 22.58 62.16
CA SER A 984 -27.44 21.90 62.84
C SER A 984 -27.00 20.56 62.20
N SER A 985 -25.86 20.00 62.68
CA SER A 985 -25.21 18.74 62.23
C SER A 985 -24.56 18.04 63.44
N PRO A 986 -24.46 16.69 63.45
CA PRO A 986 -23.61 15.94 64.40
C PRO A 986 -22.39 15.24 63.76
N ARG A 987 -21.54 14.61 64.58
CA ARG A 987 -20.27 13.92 64.24
C ARG A 987 -20.24 12.47 64.79
N ALA A 988 -19.33 11.65 64.25
CA ALA A 988 -19.08 10.22 64.51
C ALA A 988 -18.76 9.78 65.97
N VAL A 989 -18.76 8.45 66.25
CA VAL A 989 -17.60 7.66 66.77
C VAL A 989 -17.86 6.14 67.02
N ILE A 990 -16.96 5.31 66.45
CA ILE A 990 -16.38 3.95 66.73
C ILE A 990 -16.78 3.09 67.97
N LYS A 991 -16.86 1.73 67.79
CA LYS A 991 -16.36 0.55 68.61
C LYS A 991 -17.36 -0.65 68.69
N ASP A 992 -17.01 -1.95 68.84
CA ASP A 992 -15.73 -2.73 68.84
C ASP A 992 -15.93 -4.27 68.67
N GLY A 993 -14.93 -4.98 68.08
CA GLY A 993 -14.52 -6.39 68.36
C GLY A 993 -15.26 -7.62 67.77
N TYR A 994 -14.73 -8.87 67.81
CA TYR A 994 -13.32 -9.37 67.82
C TYR A 994 -13.23 -10.92 67.55
N LYS A 995 -12.03 -11.43 67.19
CA LYS A 995 -11.55 -12.86 67.01
C LYS A 995 -11.90 -13.56 65.67
N GLY A 996 -11.05 -14.40 65.05
CA GLY A 996 -9.59 -14.63 65.19
C GLY A 996 -9.12 -16.11 65.11
N HIS A 997 -8.10 -16.42 64.28
CA HIS A 997 -7.16 -17.58 64.40
C HIS A 997 -5.94 -17.43 63.44
N GLU A 998 -4.94 -18.33 63.50
CA GLU A 998 -3.53 -18.07 63.14
C GLU A 998 -2.89 -19.05 62.11
N GLY A 999 -1.62 -18.81 61.72
CA GLY A 999 -0.83 -19.59 60.72
C GLY A 999 -0.13 -20.87 61.26
N PRO A 1000 0.87 -21.48 60.55
CA PRO A 1000 2.20 -20.88 60.41
C PRO A 1000 2.98 -21.21 59.08
N SER A 1001 4.30 -21.47 59.12
CA SER A 1001 5.31 -21.23 58.05
C SER A 1001 6.04 -22.46 57.43
N SER A 1002 6.87 -22.21 56.39
CA SER A 1002 7.61 -23.18 55.53
C SER A 1002 8.85 -23.87 56.16
N PRO A 1003 9.47 -24.92 55.54
CA PRO A 1003 10.60 -24.67 54.59
C PRO A 1003 10.91 -25.71 53.45
N ALA A 1004 11.55 -25.20 52.37
CA ALA A 1004 12.61 -25.74 51.48
C ALA A 1004 12.75 -27.23 51.01
N ALA A 1005 13.05 -27.42 49.70
CA ALA A 1005 14.32 -28.01 49.13
C ALA A 1005 14.26 -29.08 47.99
N SER A 1006 14.52 -28.66 46.73
CA SER A 1006 15.13 -29.45 45.61
C SER A 1006 14.32 -30.61 44.96
N ARG A 1007 14.58 -31.12 43.74
CA ARG A 1007 15.68 -30.96 42.73
C ARG A 1007 15.14 -30.89 41.27
N LEU A 1008 15.99 -30.37 40.36
CA LEU A 1008 16.20 -30.73 38.93
C LEU A 1008 14.98 -31.19 38.08
N CYS A 1009 14.68 -30.53 36.96
CA CYS A 1009 15.52 -30.66 35.76
C CYS A 1009 15.48 -29.44 34.81
N ARG A 1010 16.49 -29.30 33.96
CA ARG A 1010 16.54 -28.34 32.83
C ARG A 1010 16.36 -29.09 31.51
N SER A 1011 15.69 -28.47 30.55
CA SER A 1011 15.90 -28.76 29.13
C SER A 1011 16.07 -27.43 28.37
N ASN A 1012 17.07 -27.36 27.50
CA ASN A 1012 17.34 -26.18 26.69
C ASN A 1012 16.46 -26.25 25.43
N PHE A 1013 15.68 -25.21 25.15
CA PHE A 1013 15.10 -25.04 23.81
C PHE A 1013 16.16 -24.40 22.90
N ASP A 1014 16.79 -25.22 22.07
CA ASP A 1014 17.77 -24.78 21.08
C ASP A 1014 17.05 -24.25 19.83
N SER A 1015 17.12 -22.94 19.60
CA SER A 1015 16.41 -22.26 18.51
C SER A 1015 17.02 -22.51 17.11
N SER A 1016 18.06 -23.33 16.98
CA SER A 1016 18.68 -23.70 15.70
C SER A 1016 17.89 -24.72 14.87
N GLN A 1017 16.94 -25.47 15.46
CA GLN A 1017 16.27 -26.57 14.75
C GLN A 1017 15.15 -26.14 13.78
N SER A 1018 14.45 -25.03 14.06
CA SER A 1018 13.22 -24.66 13.33
C SER A 1018 13.42 -24.44 11.82
N PHE A 1019 14.55 -23.84 11.42
CA PHE A 1019 14.81 -23.48 10.02
C PHE A 1019 15.16 -24.69 9.14
N ASN A 1020 15.91 -25.66 9.69
CA ASN A 1020 16.17 -26.92 8.99
C ASN A 1020 14.92 -27.81 8.93
N GLU A 1021 14.09 -27.83 9.98
CA GLU A 1021 12.80 -28.53 9.91
C GLU A 1021 11.88 -27.97 8.82
N GLN A 1022 11.77 -26.64 8.70
CA GLN A 1022 10.93 -26.02 7.67
C GLN A 1022 11.48 -26.29 6.26
N ARG A 1023 12.80 -26.20 6.05
CA ARG A 1023 13.44 -26.54 4.76
C ARG A 1023 13.25 -28.01 4.38
N ILE A 1024 13.36 -28.94 5.34
CA ILE A 1024 13.14 -30.37 5.11
C ILE A 1024 11.65 -30.68 4.87
N LYS A 1025 10.72 -30.05 5.61
CA LYS A 1025 9.28 -30.20 5.40
C LYS A 1025 8.83 -29.68 4.03
N ALA A 1026 9.46 -28.62 3.51
CA ALA A 1026 9.23 -28.15 2.13
C ALA A 1026 9.75 -29.13 1.07
N GLN A 1027 10.88 -29.83 1.30
CA GLN A 1027 11.42 -30.80 0.35
C GLN A 1027 10.73 -32.18 0.41
N GLN A 1028 10.33 -32.64 1.61
CA GLN A 1028 9.61 -33.92 1.79
C GLN A 1028 8.11 -33.85 1.42
N ALA A 1029 7.57 -32.66 1.14
CA ALA A 1029 6.21 -32.49 0.62
C ALA A 1029 6.06 -32.90 -0.87
N ASN A 1030 7.16 -32.93 -1.63
CA ASN A 1030 7.14 -33.16 -3.09
C ASN A 1030 7.52 -34.61 -3.50
N SER A 1031 7.44 -35.58 -2.59
CA SER A 1031 7.89 -36.97 -2.84
C SER A 1031 6.82 -38.05 -2.57
N SER A 1032 5.61 -37.87 -3.12
CA SER A 1032 4.62 -38.95 -3.29
C SER A 1032 3.74 -38.69 -4.53
N PRO A 1033 3.46 -39.67 -5.39
CA PRO A 1033 2.78 -39.43 -6.66
C PRO A 1033 1.26 -39.34 -6.52
N PHE A 1034 0.68 -38.20 -6.91
CA PHE A 1034 -0.76 -38.09 -7.15
C PHE A 1034 -1.07 -38.21 -8.65
N HIS A 1035 -1.98 -39.13 -8.99
CA HIS A 1035 -2.49 -39.27 -10.35
C HIS A 1035 -3.33 -38.05 -10.74
N ALA A 1036 -2.92 -37.33 -11.79
CA ALA A 1036 -3.79 -36.39 -12.48
C ALA A 1036 -4.68 -37.18 -13.47
N CYS A 1037 -6.01 -37.11 -13.30
CA CYS A 1037 -6.96 -37.72 -14.23
C CYS A 1037 -7.02 -36.94 -15.55
N THR A 1038 -6.68 -37.60 -16.66
CA THR A 1038 -6.90 -37.09 -18.02
C THR A 1038 -8.36 -37.25 -18.44
N ALA A 1039 -9.11 -36.15 -18.56
CA ALA A 1039 -10.56 -36.22 -18.87
C ALA A 1039 -11.13 -35.03 -19.67
N PHE A 1040 -10.41 -34.51 -20.67
CA PHE A 1040 -10.95 -33.74 -21.81
C PHE A 1040 -9.96 -33.87 -22.98
N GLY A 1041 -10.35 -34.11 -24.23
CA GLY A 1041 -11.64 -34.48 -24.79
C GLY A 1041 -11.46 -34.63 -26.31
N GLN A 1042 -11.75 -35.81 -26.88
CA GLN A 1042 -11.42 -36.08 -28.29
C GLN A 1042 -12.29 -35.24 -29.26
N SER A 1043 -11.64 -34.59 -30.22
CA SER A 1043 -12.26 -34.19 -31.49
C SER A 1043 -11.29 -34.52 -32.62
N SER A 1044 -11.82 -34.84 -33.80
CA SER A 1044 -11.11 -35.62 -34.82
C SER A 1044 -10.29 -34.78 -35.80
N SER A 1045 -9.03 -35.16 -36.00
CA SER A 1045 -8.23 -34.72 -37.14
C SER A 1045 -8.82 -35.21 -38.47
N PRO A 1046 -8.95 -34.35 -39.50
CA PRO A 1046 -8.91 -34.80 -40.88
C PRO A 1046 -7.44 -35.02 -41.31
N VAL A 1047 -7.18 -36.13 -42.00
CA VAL A 1047 -5.85 -36.40 -42.57
C VAL A 1047 -5.66 -35.62 -43.87
N VAL A 1048 -4.55 -34.91 -43.99
CA VAL A 1048 -4.01 -34.43 -45.29
C VAL A 1048 -2.54 -34.85 -45.37
N GLN A 1049 -2.07 -35.11 -46.59
CA GLN A 1049 -0.89 -35.92 -46.85
C GLN A 1049 0.44 -35.14 -46.74
N THR A 1050 1.52 -35.89 -46.58
CA THR A 1050 2.89 -35.44 -46.83
C THR A 1050 3.04 -34.89 -48.25
N GLY A 1051 3.52 -33.65 -48.39
CA GLY A 1051 3.87 -33.05 -49.68
C GLY A 1051 4.93 -31.96 -49.50
N ASP A 1052 5.95 -32.02 -50.37
CA ASP A 1052 6.95 -31.02 -50.72
C ASP A 1052 7.76 -30.29 -49.62
N ALA A 1053 9.09 -30.46 -49.71
CA ALA A 1053 10.05 -29.64 -49.00
C ALA A 1053 10.17 -28.26 -49.66
N MET A 1054 9.75 -27.21 -48.95
CA MET A 1054 10.00 -25.81 -49.35
C MET A 1054 11.44 -25.40 -49.00
N PRO A 1055 12.09 -24.55 -49.83
CA PRO A 1055 13.54 -24.38 -49.81
C PRO A 1055 14.05 -23.56 -48.60
N THR A 1056 15.31 -23.78 -48.27
CA THR A 1056 16.10 -22.90 -47.40
C THR A 1056 16.07 -21.46 -47.94
N PRO A 1057 15.79 -20.43 -47.11
CA PRO A 1057 15.97 -19.06 -47.53
C PRO A 1057 17.46 -18.80 -47.76
N GLN A 1058 17.83 -18.44 -48.99
CA GLN A 1058 19.17 -17.99 -49.29
C GLN A 1058 19.44 -16.69 -48.54
N MET A 1059 20.54 -16.63 -47.79
CA MET A 1059 21.03 -15.36 -47.25
C MET A 1059 21.64 -14.56 -48.41
N GLU A 1060 20.93 -13.55 -48.89
CA GLU A 1060 21.54 -12.53 -49.75
C GLU A 1060 22.70 -11.86 -49.00
N SER A 1061 23.86 -11.76 -49.65
CA SER A 1061 25.17 -11.54 -49.02
C SER A 1061 25.48 -10.08 -48.63
N ASP A 1062 24.51 -9.18 -48.83
CA ASP A 1062 24.75 -7.73 -48.99
C ASP A 1062 24.99 -6.96 -47.68
N LEU A 1063 25.28 -7.66 -46.59
CA LEU A 1063 25.67 -7.08 -45.30
C LEU A 1063 27.16 -7.26 -44.96
N ILE A 1064 27.96 -7.87 -45.84
CA ILE A 1064 29.45 -7.84 -45.78
C ILE A 1064 29.99 -6.69 -46.66
N GLY A 1065 29.46 -5.48 -46.45
CA GLY A 1065 29.91 -4.28 -47.14
C GLY A 1065 31.17 -3.69 -46.50
N THR A 1066 32.33 -3.89 -47.12
CA THR A 1066 33.55 -3.15 -46.80
C THR A 1066 33.40 -1.68 -47.16
N VAL A 1067 33.91 -0.79 -46.30
CA VAL A 1067 33.96 0.65 -46.61
C VAL A 1067 35.02 0.88 -47.70
N PRO A 1068 34.71 1.55 -48.82
CA PRO A 1068 35.69 1.82 -49.85
C PRO A 1068 36.65 2.93 -49.41
N PHE A 1069 37.91 2.56 -49.14
CA PHE A 1069 39.00 3.53 -49.06
C PHE A 1069 39.17 4.22 -50.42
N SER A 1070 38.80 5.50 -50.50
CA SER A 1070 39.08 6.35 -51.64
C SER A 1070 40.50 6.91 -51.51
N SER A 1071 41.38 6.54 -52.44
CA SER A 1071 42.79 6.92 -52.41
C SER A 1071 43.02 8.26 -53.12
N SER A 1072 43.19 9.33 -52.35
CA SER A 1072 43.70 10.62 -52.87
C SER A 1072 44.40 11.44 -51.79
N VAL A 1073 45.74 11.49 -51.91
CA VAL A 1073 46.72 12.23 -51.08
C VAL A 1073 46.91 11.67 -49.67
#